data_AF-C5FRF2-F1
#
_entry.id   AF-C5FRF2-F1
#
_cell.length_a   1.000
_cell.length_b   1.000
_cell.length_c   1.000
_cell.angle_alpha   90.00
_cell.angle_beta   90.00
_cell.angle_gamma   90.00
#
_symmetry.space_group_name_H-M   'P 1'
#
loop_
_entity.id
_entity.type
_entity.pdbx_description
1 polymer ?
#
loop_
_entity_poly.entity_id
_entity_poly.type
_entity_poly.pdbx_seq_one_letter_code
_entity_poly.pdbx_strand_id
1 'polypeptide(L)'
;MFSPSSFRSVLGATKRVKVGFILYKVIGAVQWLIAVFKQVTNLFRPLSTSSSDIPPEFLSAIQKNNAGSQSGTPEIKREVFTEPEPASDPKEWDDRLEVYKSKFRLPKAVQAAYMKPLKRKPEYGLPVCNLQLRSYSARHVEFFADFALRAAYYLNIPASGPVPLPRIVERWTVIRSPFVHKKSKENFERITCRRLIQLQDGHPESVQAWLAFLRKHAFHGVGMKANVFEHTSLDVGKEMDEAAASLEKALDAELAQFGAKKGVEFPESIASMLERETQTRTAAPLTELFQSFNASNIKNRRQDFRMSTSAPQKSLLRCYRHYISSTRSRRTNFNPQWLRYSSTTPESAQSKDTIVFSGIQPTGIPHLGNYLGALRAWVDLQNTSSPDTKLIYSIVDLHALTLPKDAAELRQWRKESLAVLLAIGIKPERATLFYQSDVPAHSELMWILSANSSMGYLSRMTQWKSKLHLPENAKFDIAARDRLKLGLFSYPVLQAADVLVHRAIRANYIPVGEDQKQHIEFAREVANGFNHLHGPVLTVPEAMISPAKRVMSLKNPKKKMSKSDVDNRSRILVTDTPIEIHHKIRLALTDPGSSITYDPEKRPGVSNLLEMFSHAEAIKAGPSGSGRTPSEIALEYESTSFKAFKQDLAAKLIEMLSSIRERYVEIMEEDAKVTLSGSSDKESYLGMVARKGAEEASANAEITMKQVRTAIGLS
;
A
#
# COMPACT_ATOMS: atom_id res chain seq x y z
N MET A 1 65.81 57.74 -21.34
CA MET A 1 66.70 56.58 -21.23
C MET A 1 66.32 55.78 -19.99
N PHE A 2 66.04 54.49 -20.18
CA PHE A 2 66.11 53.35 -19.25
C PHE A 2 65.69 53.44 -17.77
N SER A 3 64.81 52.49 -17.42
CA SER A 3 64.73 51.68 -16.19
C SER A 3 64.32 52.37 -14.87
N PRO A 4 63.20 51.94 -14.26
CA PRO A 4 62.86 52.33 -12.89
C PRO A 4 63.14 51.18 -11.91
N SER A 5 63.83 51.53 -10.84
CA SER A 5 63.84 50.77 -9.58
C SER A 5 63.36 51.68 -8.45
N SER A 6 62.44 51.12 -7.66
CA SER A 6 62.24 51.34 -6.22
C SER A 6 61.47 52.55 -5.68
N PHE A 7 60.40 52.17 -4.94
CA PHE A 7 59.91 52.72 -3.65
C PHE A 7 59.21 54.11 -3.67
N ARG A 8 57.99 54.32 -3.12
CA ARG A 8 57.49 54.02 -1.76
C ARG A 8 55.95 54.19 -1.64
N SER A 9 55.33 53.39 -0.74
CA SER A 9 54.12 53.58 0.12
C SER A 9 52.77 53.99 -0.52
N VAL A 10 51.62 53.36 -0.23
CA VAL A 10 51.00 53.14 1.10
C VAL A 10 50.25 51.78 1.18
N LEU A 11 50.53 51.06 2.26
CA LEU A 11 49.82 49.87 2.77
C LEU A 11 48.61 50.27 3.61
N GLY A 12 47.55 49.45 3.62
CA GLY A 12 46.80 49.26 4.86
C GLY A 12 45.38 48.69 4.78
N ALA A 13 45.29 47.41 5.16
CA ALA A 13 44.19 46.80 5.93
C ALA A 13 42.94 46.25 5.21
N THR A 14 43.07 45.07 4.62
CA THR A 14 42.03 44.02 4.72
C THR A 14 42.32 43.14 5.94
N LYS A 15 41.43 43.17 6.94
CA LYS A 15 41.50 42.33 8.15
C LYS A 15 40.86 40.96 7.90
N ARG A 16 41.64 39.92 8.17
CA ARG A 16 41.29 38.49 8.30
C ARG A 16 40.39 38.19 9.51
N VAL A 17 39.58 37.12 9.43
CA VAL A 17 39.43 36.14 10.52
C VAL A 17 39.28 34.68 9.99
N LYS A 18 40.34 33.90 10.25
CA LYS A 18 40.47 32.45 10.55
C LYS A 18 39.58 31.40 9.83
N VAL A 19 40.16 30.80 8.78
CA VAL A 19 40.00 29.36 8.46
C VAL A 19 41.23 28.65 8.99
N GLY A 20 41.06 27.77 9.98
CA GLY A 20 42.18 27.08 10.60
C GLY A 20 41.72 26.07 11.62
N PHE A 21 41.05 25.00 11.17
CA PHE A 21 40.97 23.69 11.81
C PHE A 21 40.30 22.77 10.80
N ILE A 22 41.05 21.80 10.26
CA ILE A 22 40.64 20.56 9.53
C ILE A 22 41.75 20.09 8.56
N LEU A 23 42.78 20.90 8.28
CA LEU A 23 43.90 20.44 7.43
C LEU A 23 44.98 19.62 8.18
N TYR A 24 44.98 19.60 9.52
CA TYR A 24 45.96 18.84 10.33
C TYR A 24 45.51 17.44 10.77
N LYS A 25 44.26 17.03 10.53
CA LYS A 25 43.80 15.64 10.79
C LYS A 25 43.92 14.71 9.58
N VAL A 26 44.11 15.26 8.38
CA VAL A 26 44.17 14.47 7.14
C VAL A 26 45.59 13.96 6.85
N ILE A 27 46.64 14.69 7.26
CA ILE A 27 48.03 14.26 7.03
C ILE A 27 48.47 13.15 8.00
N GLY A 28 48.02 13.17 9.26
CA GLY A 28 48.33 12.11 10.24
C GLY A 28 47.63 10.77 9.97
N ALA A 29 46.41 10.79 9.43
CA ALA A 29 45.69 9.56 9.06
C ALA A 29 46.32 8.85 7.86
N VAL A 30 46.93 9.60 6.93
CA VAL A 30 47.62 9.07 5.76
C VAL A 30 48.95 8.42 6.16
N GLN A 31 49.69 8.95 7.14
CA GLN A 31 50.92 8.31 7.65
C GLN A 31 50.66 7.05 8.49
N TRP A 32 49.54 6.97 9.22
CA TRP A 32 49.18 5.75 9.97
C TRP A 32 48.67 4.63 9.03
N LEU A 33 47.91 4.98 7.98
CA LEU A 33 47.47 4.02 6.97
C LEU A 33 48.62 3.43 6.15
N ILE A 34 49.67 4.22 5.85
CA ILE A 34 50.88 3.73 5.17
C ILE A 34 51.68 2.76 6.07
N ALA A 35 51.68 2.96 7.40
CA ALA A 35 52.35 2.05 8.34
C ALA A 35 51.62 0.69 8.47
N VAL A 36 50.28 0.70 8.49
CA VAL A 36 49.48 -0.53 8.54
C VAL A 36 49.54 -1.28 7.20
N PHE A 37 49.60 -0.56 6.07
CA PHE A 37 49.76 -1.18 4.74
C PHE A 37 51.11 -1.89 4.59
N LYS A 38 52.19 -1.38 5.21
CA LYS A 38 53.51 -2.05 5.26
C LYS A 38 53.57 -3.30 6.14
N GLN A 39 52.64 -3.46 7.10
CA GLN A 39 52.65 -4.59 8.03
C GLN A 39 51.84 -5.79 7.53
N VAL A 40 50.91 -5.58 6.58
CA VAL A 40 50.08 -6.66 6.01
C VAL A 40 50.65 -7.21 4.69
N THR A 41 51.46 -6.43 3.96
CA THR A 41 52.10 -6.89 2.71
C THR A 41 53.35 -7.75 2.89
N ASN A 42 53.82 -7.98 4.13
CA ASN A 42 54.99 -8.82 4.42
C ASN A 42 54.68 -10.31 4.66
N LEU A 43 53.45 -10.76 4.38
CA LEU A 43 53.04 -12.15 4.61
C LEU A 43 52.79 -12.96 3.33
N PHE A 44 53.28 -12.53 2.17
CA PHE A 44 53.28 -13.39 0.98
C PHE A 44 54.46 -13.16 0.03
N ARG A 45 55.16 -14.28 -0.24
CA ARG A 45 56.07 -14.67 -1.35
C ARG A 45 57.59 -14.49 -1.18
N PRO A 46 58.40 -15.36 -1.85
CA PRO A 46 58.31 -16.82 -2.04
C PRO A 46 59.63 -17.52 -1.64
N LEU A 47 59.64 -18.84 -1.48
CA LEU A 47 60.75 -19.71 -1.89
C LEU A 47 60.24 -21.15 -2.03
N SER A 48 60.59 -21.74 -3.16
CA SER A 48 60.43 -23.15 -3.53
C SER A 48 61.37 -24.04 -2.74
N THR A 49 60.91 -25.20 -2.27
CA THR A 49 61.54 -26.52 -2.48
C THR A 49 60.68 -27.66 -1.93
N SER A 50 60.97 -28.82 -2.49
CA SER A 50 60.41 -30.17 -2.43
C SER A 50 60.59 -30.96 -1.13
N SER A 51 59.89 -32.10 -1.11
CA SER A 51 60.13 -33.39 -0.45
C SER A 51 60.12 -33.48 1.08
N SER A 52 59.03 -34.11 1.55
CA SER A 52 58.97 -35.20 2.53
C SER A 52 60.27 -35.60 3.24
N ASP A 53 60.25 -35.53 4.58
CA ASP A 53 60.92 -36.46 5.49
C ASP A 53 60.12 -36.54 6.80
N ILE A 54 59.46 -37.69 7.03
CA ILE A 54 59.14 -38.20 8.37
C ILE A 54 59.77 -39.61 8.43
N PRO A 55 60.53 -39.96 9.49
CA PRO A 55 61.35 -41.17 9.52
C PRO A 55 60.55 -42.49 9.67
N PRO A 56 61.19 -43.64 9.35
CA PRO A 56 60.51 -44.90 9.11
C PRO A 56 60.58 -45.83 10.33
N GLU A 57 59.45 -46.10 10.98
CA GLU A 57 59.36 -47.25 11.91
C GLU A 57 57.93 -47.71 12.23
N PHE A 58 57.01 -47.66 11.25
CA PHE A 58 55.63 -48.13 11.47
C PHE A 58 55.01 -48.86 10.26
N LEU A 59 55.83 -49.36 9.34
CA LEU A 59 55.42 -50.16 8.17
C LEU A 59 55.95 -51.61 8.24
N SER A 60 55.69 -52.31 9.34
CA SER A 60 55.95 -53.77 9.43
C SER A 60 54.84 -54.56 10.11
N ALA A 61 53.70 -53.93 10.42
CA ALA A 61 52.53 -54.62 10.94
C ALA A 61 51.31 -54.20 10.12
N ILE A 62 50.47 -55.17 9.78
CA ILE A 62 49.19 -55.02 9.07
C ILE A 62 49.32 -55.01 7.53
N GLN A 63 50.17 -55.89 7.00
CA GLN A 63 49.96 -56.53 5.69
C GLN A 63 49.83 -58.06 5.82
N LYS A 64 49.21 -58.53 6.92
CA LYS A 64 48.82 -59.93 7.12
C LYS A 64 47.48 -59.99 7.84
N ASN A 65 46.64 -60.92 7.41
CA ASN A 65 45.28 -61.25 7.88
C ASN A 65 44.21 -60.43 7.12
N ASN A 66 43.48 -60.95 6.13
CA ASN A 66 42.88 -62.28 6.04
C ASN A 66 42.24 -62.43 4.65
N ALA A 67 42.78 -63.33 3.85
CA ALA A 67 42.00 -64.10 2.89
C ALA A 67 41.15 -65.12 3.66
N GLY A 68 39.89 -65.33 3.27
CA GLY A 68 39.07 -66.38 3.88
C GLY A 68 37.58 -66.41 3.47
N SER A 69 37.32 -67.18 2.40
CA SER A 69 36.18 -68.11 2.23
C SER A 69 34.70 -67.68 2.27
N GLN A 70 34.08 -67.84 1.09
CA GLN A 70 32.91 -68.70 0.76
C GLN A 70 31.44 -68.32 1.06
N SER A 71 30.69 -68.27 -0.06
CA SER A 71 29.39 -68.92 -0.34
C SER A 71 28.06 -68.17 -0.04
N GLY A 72 27.16 -68.16 -1.05
CA GLY A 72 25.71 -68.10 -0.81
C GLY A 72 24.81 -67.21 -1.69
N THR A 73 24.68 -67.51 -3.00
CA THR A 73 23.45 -67.37 -3.84
C THR A 73 22.86 -65.98 -4.22
N PRO A 74 22.08 -65.88 -5.34
CA PRO A 74 22.03 -64.72 -6.23
C PRO A 74 20.74 -63.91 -6.14
N GLU A 75 20.75 -62.60 -6.43
CA GLU A 75 19.55 -61.88 -6.90
C GLU A 75 19.83 -60.50 -7.53
N ILE A 76 19.34 -60.36 -8.77
CA ILE A 76 18.70 -59.20 -9.43
C ILE A 76 19.44 -57.84 -9.42
N LYS A 77 19.84 -57.45 -10.63
CA LYS A 77 20.58 -56.24 -11.02
C LYS A 77 19.85 -54.94 -10.62
N ARG A 78 20.47 -54.17 -9.72
CA ARG A 78 20.33 -52.71 -9.62
C ARG A 78 21.57 -52.08 -10.24
N GLU A 79 21.40 -51.31 -11.31
CA GLU A 79 22.50 -50.49 -11.85
C GLU A 79 22.76 -49.31 -10.90
N VAL A 80 23.78 -49.46 -10.08
CA VAL A 80 24.40 -48.40 -9.28
C VAL A 80 25.57 -47.84 -10.08
N PHE A 81 25.62 -46.52 -10.18
CA PHE A 81 26.71 -45.73 -10.73
C PHE A 81 28.08 -46.24 -10.26
N THR A 82 28.91 -46.70 -11.19
CA THR A 82 30.34 -46.98 -10.99
C THR A 82 31.13 -45.67 -11.03
N GLU A 83 32.01 -45.45 -10.05
CA GLU A 83 33.06 -44.44 -10.11
C GLU A 83 34.10 -44.81 -11.18
N PRO A 84 34.58 -43.88 -12.01
CA PRO A 84 35.71 -44.13 -12.90
C PRO A 84 37.08 -43.87 -12.22
N GLU A 85 37.99 -44.80 -12.50
CA GLU A 85 39.44 -44.88 -12.24
C GLU A 85 40.27 -43.58 -12.41
N PRO A 86 41.48 -43.52 -11.80
CA PRO A 86 42.28 -42.30 -11.71
C PRO A 86 42.95 -41.89 -13.04
N ALA A 87 43.18 -40.58 -13.13
CA ALA A 87 43.52 -39.78 -14.30
C ALA A 87 44.65 -40.31 -15.19
N SER A 88 44.35 -40.47 -16.49
CA SER A 88 45.29 -40.13 -17.56
C SER A 88 45.14 -38.65 -17.90
N ASP A 89 46.25 -38.01 -18.30
CA ASP A 89 46.41 -36.57 -18.42
C ASP A 89 45.19 -35.82 -19.01
N PRO A 90 44.76 -34.71 -18.41
CA PRO A 90 43.54 -34.03 -18.83
C PRO A 90 43.77 -33.39 -20.21
N LYS A 91 43.31 -34.09 -21.25
CA LYS A 91 43.10 -33.51 -22.58
C LYS A 91 42.29 -32.21 -22.42
N GLU A 92 42.83 -31.14 -22.99
CA GLU A 92 42.35 -29.77 -22.89
C GLU A 92 40.83 -29.67 -23.12
N TRP A 93 40.16 -28.93 -22.26
CA TRP A 93 38.70 -28.76 -22.25
C TRP A 93 38.12 -28.32 -23.61
N ASP A 94 38.94 -27.71 -24.47
CA ASP A 94 38.57 -27.25 -25.80
C ASP A 94 38.22 -28.41 -26.76
N ASP A 95 38.97 -29.51 -26.76
CA ASP A 95 38.73 -30.65 -27.67
C ASP A 95 37.39 -31.36 -27.38
N ARG A 96 36.99 -31.41 -26.11
CA ARG A 96 35.69 -31.99 -25.69
C ARG A 96 34.50 -31.09 -26.04
N LEU A 97 34.71 -29.76 -26.06
CA LEU A 97 33.68 -28.79 -26.44
C LEU A 97 33.44 -28.76 -27.94
N GLU A 98 34.46 -29.04 -28.78
CA GLU A 98 34.27 -29.12 -30.24
C GLU A 98 33.38 -30.28 -30.67
N VAL A 99 33.51 -31.44 -30.02
CA VAL A 99 32.65 -32.62 -30.27
C VAL A 99 31.19 -32.32 -29.94
N TYR A 100 30.90 -31.58 -28.86
CA TYR A 100 29.54 -31.19 -28.47
C TYR A 100 28.96 -30.03 -29.30
N LYS A 101 29.79 -29.07 -29.73
CA LYS A 101 29.39 -28.00 -30.67
C LYS A 101 28.95 -28.55 -32.03
N SER A 102 29.46 -29.72 -32.43
CA SER A 102 29.10 -30.35 -33.72
C SER A 102 27.67 -30.88 -33.79
N LYS A 103 27.07 -31.31 -32.65
CA LYS A 103 25.74 -31.96 -32.62
C LYS A 103 24.56 -31.01 -32.48
N PHE A 104 24.76 -29.80 -31.95
CA PHE A 104 23.70 -28.79 -31.84
C PHE A 104 24.26 -27.41 -32.16
N ARG A 105 24.12 -26.97 -33.42
CA ARG A 105 24.38 -25.56 -33.78
C ARG A 105 23.32 -24.69 -33.09
N LEU A 106 23.67 -24.11 -31.94
CA LEU A 106 22.85 -23.08 -31.30
C LEU A 106 22.57 -21.96 -32.31
N PRO A 107 21.35 -21.42 -32.41
CA PRO A 107 21.06 -20.28 -33.28
C PRO A 107 22.04 -19.13 -33.03
N LYS A 108 22.49 -18.43 -34.09
CA LYS A 108 23.49 -17.34 -33.98
C LYS A 108 23.14 -16.29 -32.91
N ALA A 109 21.85 -16.02 -32.72
CA ALA A 109 21.35 -15.12 -31.68
C ALA A 109 21.65 -15.61 -30.25
N VAL A 110 21.55 -16.92 -30.02
CA VAL A 110 21.84 -17.55 -28.72
C VAL A 110 23.35 -17.60 -28.48
N GLN A 111 24.15 -17.86 -29.52
CA GLN A 111 25.61 -17.78 -29.43
C GLN A 111 26.09 -16.36 -29.09
N ALA A 112 25.45 -15.33 -29.67
CA ALA A 112 25.80 -13.93 -29.41
C ALA A 112 25.59 -13.52 -27.94
N ALA A 113 24.67 -14.16 -27.21
CA ALA A 113 24.44 -13.91 -25.78
C ALA A 113 25.60 -14.40 -24.90
N TYR A 114 26.35 -15.41 -25.34
CA TYR A 114 27.53 -15.93 -24.62
C TYR A 114 28.83 -15.15 -24.95
N MET A 115 28.79 -14.26 -25.94
CA MET A 115 29.92 -13.41 -26.32
C MET A 115 29.90 -12.09 -25.55
N LYS A 116 31.07 -11.50 -25.30
CA LYS A 116 31.17 -10.18 -24.65
C LYS A 116 30.42 -9.11 -25.48
N PRO A 117 29.73 -8.16 -24.83
CA PRO A 117 28.98 -7.14 -25.54
C PRO A 117 29.95 -6.20 -26.27
N LEU A 118 29.61 -5.87 -27.51
CA LEU A 118 30.37 -4.91 -28.32
C LEU A 118 30.27 -3.52 -27.70
N LYS A 119 31.37 -2.76 -27.75
CA LYS A 119 31.45 -1.40 -27.19
C LYS A 119 31.99 -0.45 -28.24
N ARG A 120 31.45 0.78 -28.23
CA ARG A 120 31.95 1.88 -29.06
C ARG A 120 32.93 2.72 -28.27
N LYS A 121 33.89 3.32 -28.98
CA LYS A 121 34.83 4.26 -28.38
C LYS A 121 34.14 5.63 -28.21
N PRO A 122 34.33 6.32 -27.08
CA PRO A 122 33.87 7.69 -26.90
C PRO A 122 34.69 8.66 -27.78
N GLU A 123 34.07 9.77 -28.20
CA GLU A 123 34.70 10.81 -29.02
C GLU A 123 35.28 11.93 -28.13
N TYR A 124 34.52 12.37 -27.12
CA TYR A 124 34.87 13.47 -26.22
C TYR A 124 35.01 13.01 -24.75
N GLY A 125 34.47 11.84 -24.40
CA GLY A 125 34.55 11.26 -23.07
C GLY A 125 33.69 11.94 -22.01
N LEU A 126 32.71 12.76 -22.41
CA LEU A 126 31.85 13.52 -21.51
C LEU A 126 30.82 12.59 -20.86
N PRO A 127 30.74 12.53 -19.52
CA PRO A 127 29.74 11.71 -18.84
C PRO A 127 28.34 12.30 -19.02
N VAL A 128 27.42 11.48 -19.55
CA VAL A 128 26.02 11.86 -19.76
C VAL A 128 25.09 11.14 -18.79
N CYS A 129 25.34 9.88 -18.46
CA CYS A 129 24.50 9.15 -17.52
C CYS A 129 25.26 8.07 -16.74
N ASN A 130 25.04 8.03 -15.43
CA ASN A 130 25.53 6.98 -14.55
C ASN A 130 24.38 6.08 -14.11
N LEU A 131 24.38 4.83 -14.58
CA LEU A 131 23.40 3.81 -14.24
C LEU A 131 23.91 2.87 -13.16
N GLN A 132 23.28 2.89 -11.99
CA GLN A 132 23.54 1.96 -10.90
C GLN A 132 22.48 0.85 -10.87
N LEU A 133 22.94 -0.39 -10.98
CA LEU A 133 22.12 -1.59 -10.83
C LEU A 133 22.35 -2.24 -9.46
N ARG A 134 21.28 -2.76 -8.85
CA ARG A 134 21.30 -3.41 -7.53
C ARG A 134 20.46 -4.68 -7.53
N SER A 135 20.97 -5.79 -6.99
CA SER A 135 20.17 -6.99 -6.72
C SER A 135 20.78 -7.80 -5.59
N TYR A 136 19.98 -8.69 -5.02
CA TYR A 136 20.43 -9.70 -4.06
C TYR A 136 21.10 -10.89 -4.76
N SER A 137 20.87 -11.09 -6.07
CA SER A 137 21.49 -12.15 -6.87
C SER A 137 22.55 -11.57 -7.81
N ALA A 138 23.79 -12.06 -7.72
CA ALA A 138 24.87 -11.63 -8.62
C ALA A 138 24.54 -11.93 -10.09
N ARG A 139 23.95 -13.10 -10.37
CA ARG A 139 23.56 -13.54 -11.72
C ARG A 139 22.58 -12.57 -12.37
N HIS A 140 21.60 -12.07 -11.61
CA HIS A 140 20.59 -11.16 -12.15
C HIS A 140 21.18 -9.78 -12.49
N VAL A 141 22.07 -9.25 -11.65
CA VAL A 141 22.73 -7.96 -11.97
C VAL A 141 23.63 -8.10 -13.18
N GLU A 142 24.36 -9.21 -13.30
CA GLU A 142 25.27 -9.45 -14.43
C GLU A 142 24.53 -9.63 -15.74
N PHE A 143 23.46 -10.43 -15.74
CA PHE A 143 22.60 -10.61 -16.90
C PHE A 143 21.99 -9.28 -17.36
N PHE A 144 21.42 -8.51 -16.43
CA PHE A 144 20.78 -7.24 -16.77
C PHE A 144 21.79 -6.15 -17.16
N ALA A 145 23.01 -6.19 -16.60
CA ALA A 145 24.09 -5.30 -17.00
C ALA A 145 24.58 -5.59 -18.44
N ASP A 146 24.67 -6.87 -18.82
CA ASP A 146 25.01 -7.27 -20.19
C ASP A 146 23.93 -6.81 -21.18
N PHE A 147 22.65 -7.03 -20.85
CA PHE A 147 21.51 -6.53 -21.61
C PHE A 147 21.56 -5.01 -21.81
N ALA A 148 21.86 -4.25 -20.75
CA ALA A 148 21.93 -2.80 -20.81
C ALA A 148 23.05 -2.29 -21.73
N LEU A 149 24.21 -2.93 -21.72
CA LEU A 149 25.33 -2.59 -22.61
C LEU A 149 25.01 -2.90 -24.08
N ARG A 150 24.35 -4.02 -24.36
CA ARG A 150 23.92 -4.34 -25.74
C ARG A 150 22.90 -3.33 -26.25
N ALA A 151 21.94 -2.94 -25.42
CA ALA A 151 20.96 -1.91 -25.77
C ALA A 151 21.64 -0.56 -26.08
N ALA A 152 22.68 -0.18 -25.32
CA ALA A 152 23.43 1.04 -25.57
C ALA A 152 24.19 0.99 -26.91
N TYR A 153 24.78 -0.17 -27.24
CA TYR A 153 25.50 -0.37 -28.49
C TYR A 153 24.62 -0.21 -29.73
N TYR A 154 23.37 -0.70 -29.69
CA TYR A 154 22.41 -0.57 -30.79
C TYR A 154 21.89 0.86 -30.96
N LEU A 155 21.80 1.63 -29.88
CA LEU A 155 21.41 3.06 -29.92
C LEU A 155 22.58 4.00 -30.24
N ASN A 156 23.70 3.46 -30.69
CA ASN A 156 24.92 4.19 -31.01
C ASN A 156 25.54 4.95 -29.82
N ILE A 157 25.27 4.54 -28.57
CA ILE A 157 25.77 5.24 -27.37
C ILE A 157 27.07 4.58 -26.87
N PRO A 158 28.19 5.33 -26.75
CA PRO A 158 29.39 4.86 -26.07
C PRO A 158 29.12 4.56 -24.59
N ALA A 159 29.32 3.30 -24.18
CA ALA A 159 29.06 2.83 -22.82
C ALA A 159 30.27 2.11 -22.23
N SER A 160 30.62 2.50 -21.00
CA SER A 160 31.66 1.87 -20.18
C SER A 160 31.04 1.09 -19.00
N GLY A 161 31.73 0.04 -18.56
CA GLY A 161 31.24 -0.89 -17.53
C GLY A 161 31.01 -2.31 -18.04
N PRO A 162 30.44 -3.22 -17.21
CA PRO A 162 29.89 -2.95 -15.89
C PRO A 162 30.98 -2.96 -14.81
N VAL A 163 31.14 -1.86 -14.08
CA VAL A 163 32.13 -1.76 -12.99
C VAL A 163 31.49 -2.27 -11.69
N PRO A 164 32.08 -3.26 -11.00
CA PRO A 164 31.57 -3.73 -9.71
C PRO A 164 31.75 -2.67 -8.64
N LEU A 165 30.64 -2.24 -8.04
CA LEU A 165 30.65 -1.36 -6.86
C LEU A 165 30.71 -2.20 -5.57
N PRO A 166 31.19 -1.64 -4.44
CA PRO A 166 31.21 -2.33 -3.16
C PRO A 166 29.84 -2.92 -2.80
N ARG A 167 29.82 -4.18 -2.35
CA ARG A 167 28.60 -4.86 -1.90
C ARG A 167 28.12 -4.23 -0.60
N ILE A 168 26.80 -4.09 -0.43
CA ILE A 168 26.20 -3.68 0.84
C ILE A 168 25.83 -4.96 1.58
N VAL A 169 26.36 -5.15 2.79
CA VAL A 169 26.07 -6.30 3.64
C VAL A 169 25.33 -5.81 4.88
N GLU A 170 24.07 -6.17 5.00
CA GLU A 170 23.25 -5.89 6.18
C GLU A 170 23.10 -7.18 6.97
N ARG A 171 23.31 -7.13 8.29
CA ARG A 171 23.26 -8.30 9.17
C ARG A 171 22.21 -8.08 10.24
N TRP A 172 21.37 -9.08 10.47
CA TRP A 172 20.42 -9.10 11.57
C TRP A 172 20.54 -10.40 12.34
N THR A 173 20.38 -10.30 13.66
CA THR A 173 20.43 -11.45 14.55
C THR A 173 19.03 -11.67 15.11
N VAL A 174 18.46 -12.85 14.87
CA VAL A 174 17.12 -13.22 15.31
C VAL A 174 17.23 -14.36 16.32
N ILE A 175 16.34 -14.39 17.30
CA ILE A 175 16.22 -15.55 18.18
C ILE A 175 15.58 -16.67 17.36
N ARG A 176 16.19 -17.86 17.39
CA ARG A 176 15.74 -19.04 16.62
C ARG A 176 14.31 -19.52 16.95
N SER A 177 13.74 -19.02 18.05
CA SER A 177 12.46 -19.45 18.61
C SER A 177 11.58 -18.23 18.91
N PRO A 178 10.24 -18.35 18.78
CA PRO A 178 9.31 -17.26 19.09
C PRO A 178 9.26 -16.87 20.58
N PHE A 179 9.90 -17.64 21.47
CA PHE A 179 9.96 -17.35 22.90
C PHE A 179 11.09 -16.37 23.25
N VAL A 180 10.72 -15.25 23.89
CA VAL A 180 11.53 -14.04 24.16
C VAL A 180 12.83 -14.30 24.97
N HIS A 181 12.97 -15.41 25.68
CA HIS A 181 14.05 -15.62 26.66
C HIS A 181 15.13 -16.65 26.27
N LYS A 182 15.22 -17.06 24.99
CA LYS A 182 16.16 -18.13 24.59
C LYS A 182 17.52 -17.60 24.13
N LYS A 183 18.59 -18.32 24.52
CA LYS A 183 20.01 -17.94 24.26
C LYS A 183 20.51 -18.27 22.85
N SER A 184 19.78 -19.08 22.08
CA SER A 184 20.17 -19.47 20.71
C SER A 184 19.80 -18.38 19.69
N LYS A 185 20.81 -17.78 19.08
CA LYS A 185 20.69 -16.72 18.07
C LYS A 185 21.07 -17.24 16.69
N GLU A 186 20.30 -16.87 15.67
CA GLU A 186 20.62 -17.08 14.26
C GLU A 186 21.01 -15.73 13.63
N ASN A 187 22.11 -15.72 12.87
CA ASN A 187 22.55 -14.55 12.12
C ASN A 187 22.11 -14.71 10.68
N PHE A 188 21.44 -13.71 10.16
CA PHE A 188 21.06 -13.60 8.77
C PHE A 188 21.80 -12.43 8.14
N GLU A 189 22.21 -12.58 6.89
CA GLU A 189 22.82 -11.52 6.11
C GLU A 189 22.11 -11.29 4.78
N ARG A 190 21.89 -10.02 4.44
CA ARG A 190 21.46 -9.58 3.11
C ARG A 190 22.64 -8.95 2.42
N ILE A 191 23.08 -9.59 1.34
CA ILE A 191 24.13 -9.06 0.48
C ILE A 191 23.48 -8.43 -0.75
N THR A 192 23.61 -7.13 -0.91
CA THR A 192 23.19 -6.41 -2.11
C THR A 192 24.39 -6.18 -3.02
N CYS A 193 24.39 -6.85 -4.17
CA CYS A 193 25.38 -6.67 -5.22
C CYS A 193 25.04 -5.43 -6.05
N ARG A 194 26.07 -4.66 -6.43
CA ARG A 194 25.93 -3.42 -7.19
C ARG A 194 26.84 -3.39 -8.42
N ARG A 195 26.36 -2.83 -9.52
CA ARG A 195 27.12 -2.58 -10.75
C ARG A 195 26.87 -1.15 -11.24
N LEU A 196 27.90 -0.51 -11.77
CA LEU A 196 27.82 0.81 -12.41
C LEU A 196 28.07 0.66 -13.91
N ILE A 197 27.21 1.28 -14.72
CA ILE A 197 27.40 1.48 -16.15
C ILE A 197 27.43 2.98 -16.39
N GLN A 198 28.43 3.46 -17.11
CA GLN A 198 28.61 4.89 -17.40
C GLN A 198 28.46 5.11 -18.90
N LEU A 199 27.54 5.98 -19.28
CA LEU A 199 27.35 6.44 -20.65
C LEU A 199 28.15 7.71 -20.90
N GLN A 200 28.79 7.77 -22.06
CA GLN A 200 29.60 8.90 -22.52
C GLN A 200 29.12 9.37 -23.88
N ASP A 201 29.19 10.68 -24.14
CA ASP A 201 28.92 11.32 -25.44
C ASP A 201 27.58 10.94 -26.10
N GLY A 202 26.58 10.54 -25.32
CA GLY A 202 25.25 10.19 -25.81
C GLY A 202 24.37 11.42 -25.98
N HIS A 203 23.66 11.54 -27.11
CA HIS A 203 22.62 12.55 -27.28
C HIS A 203 21.49 12.35 -26.23
N PRO A 204 20.97 13.42 -25.58
CA PRO A 204 20.01 13.32 -24.49
C PRO A 204 18.77 12.49 -24.84
N GLU A 205 18.20 12.65 -26.04
CA GLU A 205 17.03 11.88 -26.46
C GLU A 205 17.34 10.37 -26.57
N SER A 206 18.51 10.00 -27.09
CA SER A 206 18.95 8.61 -27.20
C SER A 206 19.15 7.98 -25.82
N VAL A 207 19.70 8.74 -24.87
CA VAL A 207 19.87 8.29 -23.47
C VAL A 207 18.52 8.13 -22.78
N GLN A 208 17.57 9.03 -23.00
CA GLN A 208 16.20 8.91 -22.48
C GLN A 208 15.47 7.71 -23.09
N ALA A 209 15.58 7.48 -24.40
CA ALA A 209 15.03 6.33 -25.08
C ALA A 209 15.65 5.01 -24.56
N TRP A 210 16.96 5.00 -24.32
CA TRP A 210 17.65 3.87 -23.71
C TRP A 210 17.16 3.59 -22.28
N LEU A 211 17.06 4.60 -21.42
CA LEU A 211 16.53 4.46 -20.06
C LEU A 211 15.07 3.97 -20.05
N ALA A 212 14.25 4.48 -20.97
CA ALA A 212 12.86 4.02 -21.15
C ALA A 212 12.80 2.56 -21.59
N PHE A 213 13.69 2.14 -22.50
CA PHE A 213 13.81 0.76 -22.95
C PHE A 213 14.23 -0.18 -21.81
N LEU A 214 15.22 0.20 -21.00
CA LEU A 214 15.63 -0.57 -19.82
C LEU A 214 14.51 -0.67 -18.79
N ARG A 215 13.73 0.39 -18.58
CA ARG A 215 12.58 0.38 -17.66
C ARG A 215 11.49 -0.57 -18.14
N LYS A 216 11.22 -0.63 -19.44
CA LYS A 216 10.24 -1.54 -20.05
C LYS A 216 10.65 -3.01 -19.90
N HIS A 217 11.95 -3.29 -20.01
CA HIS A 217 12.50 -4.64 -19.96
C HIS A 217 13.23 -4.94 -18.64
N ALA A 218 12.85 -4.28 -17.54
CA ALA A 218 13.49 -4.44 -16.25
C ALA A 218 13.43 -5.89 -15.77
N PHE A 219 14.60 -6.50 -15.53
CA PHE A 219 14.68 -7.88 -15.07
C PHE A 219 14.26 -7.99 -13.59
N HIS A 220 13.54 -9.05 -13.25
CA HIS A 220 12.97 -9.21 -11.91
C HIS A 220 14.05 -9.23 -10.82
N GLY A 221 13.78 -8.54 -9.72
CA GLY A 221 14.71 -8.44 -8.60
C GLY A 221 15.95 -7.57 -8.86
N VAL A 222 16.02 -6.83 -9.96
CA VAL A 222 17.07 -5.81 -10.22
C VAL A 222 16.49 -4.40 -10.07
N GLY A 223 16.99 -3.64 -9.10
CA GLY A 223 16.71 -2.22 -8.94
C GLY A 223 17.67 -1.36 -9.74
N MET A 224 17.17 -0.25 -10.29
CA MET A 224 17.92 0.66 -11.16
C MET A 224 17.84 2.10 -10.63
N LYS A 225 18.98 2.79 -10.57
CA LYS A 225 19.07 4.24 -10.29
C LYS A 225 19.95 4.89 -11.35
N ALA A 226 19.39 5.82 -12.12
CA ALA A 226 20.11 6.57 -13.14
C ALA A 226 20.32 8.02 -12.68
N ASN A 227 21.56 8.52 -12.79
CA ASN A 227 21.86 9.94 -12.65
C ASN A 227 22.21 10.47 -14.04
N VAL A 228 21.40 11.37 -14.59
CA VAL A 228 21.59 11.99 -15.92
C VAL A 228 22.23 13.36 -15.74
N PHE A 229 23.22 13.67 -16.57
CA PHE A 229 23.92 14.95 -16.62
C PHE A 229 23.52 15.65 -17.92
N GLU A 230 23.02 16.87 -17.80
CA GLU A 230 22.72 17.74 -18.94
C GLU A 230 23.80 18.81 -19.02
N HIS A 231 24.34 19.01 -20.22
CA HIS A 231 25.36 20.01 -20.49
C HIS A 231 24.73 21.09 -21.38
N THR A 232 24.71 22.32 -20.88
CA THR A 232 24.14 23.49 -21.57
C THR A 232 25.26 24.51 -21.82
N SER A 233 25.17 25.30 -22.88
CA SER A 233 26.12 26.39 -23.14
C SER A 233 26.05 27.45 -22.03
N LEU A 234 27.20 28.04 -21.69
CA LEU A 234 27.35 29.03 -20.62
C LEU A 234 26.57 30.34 -20.88
N ASP A 235 26.16 30.62 -22.12
CA ASP A 235 25.49 31.86 -22.51
C ASP A 235 23.95 31.82 -22.42
N VAL A 236 23.35 30.67 -22.08
CA VAL A 236 21.88 30.55 -21.97
C VAL A 236 21.30 31.42 -20.86
N GLY A 237 22.08 31.76 -19.83
CA GLY A 237 21.63 32.72 -18.81
C GLY A 237 21.31 34.09 -19.41
N LYS A 238 22.11 34.57 -20.38
CA LYS A 238 21.87 35.86 -21.05
C LYS A 238 20.70 35.80 -22.03
N GLU A 239 20.59 34.71 -22.78
CA GLU A 239 19.46 34.53 -23.71
C GLU A 239 18.13 34.37 -22.96
N MET A 240 18.14 33.72 -21.79
CA MET A 240 16.95 33.62 -20.93
C MET A 240 16.59 34.94 -20.25
N ASP A 241 17.58 35.75 -19.84
CA ASP A 241 17.34 37.09 -19.29
C ASP A 241 16.80 38.05 -20.37
N GLU A 242 17.32 37.98 -21.60
CA GLU A 242 16.81 38.76 -22.74
C GLU A 242 15.40 38.32 -23.16
N ALA A 243 15.14 37.00 -23.16
CA ALA A 243 13.81 36.45 -23.44
C ALA A 243 12.81 36.82 -22.33
N ALA A 244 13.23 36.80 -21.06
CA ALA A 244 12.41 37.22 -19.93
C ALA A 244 12.06 38.71 -20.02
N ALA A 245 13.03 39.58 -20.34
CA ALA A 245 12.80 41.01 -20.51
C ALA A 245 11.87 41.34 -21.68
N SER A 246 11.92 40.55 -22.77
CA SER A 246 11.00 40.65 -23.90
C SER A 246 9.57 40.22 -23.53
N LEU A 247 9.46 39.12 -22.78
CA LEU A 247 8.18 38.60 -22.30
C LEU A 247 7.52 39.55 -21.30
N GLU A 248 8.30 40.16 -20.40
CA GLU A 248 7.84 41.14 -19.41
C GLU A 248 7.26 42.39 -20.08
N LYS A 249 7.93 42.92 -21.12
CA LYS A 249 7.39 44.02 -21.94
C LYS A 249 6.08 43.66 -22.66
N ALA A 250 5.94 42.42 -23.12
CA ALA A 250 4.71 41.97 -23.76
C ALA A 250 3.56 41.80 -22.75
N LEU A 251 3.87 41.32 -21.55
CA LEU A 251 2.91 41.10 -20.48
C LEU A 251 2.41 42.42 -19.86
N ASP A 252 3.28 43.42 -19.72
CA ASP A 252 2.94 44.74 -19.19
C ASP A 252 1.88 45.45 -20.03
N ALA A 253 1.88 45.26 -21.35
CA ALA A 253 0.89 45.83 -22.25
C ALA A 253 -0.51 45.20 -22.06
N GLU A 254 -0.57 43.90 -21.77
CA GLU A 254 -1.82 43.19 -21.50
C GLU A 254 -2.33 43.45 -20.06
N LEU A 255 -1.43 43.56 -19.09
CA LEU A 255 -1.75 43.83 -17.68
C LEU A 255 -2.18 45.27 -17.43
N ALA A 256 -1.71 46.26 -18.22
CA ALA A 256 -2.17 47.64 -18.14
C ALA A 256 -3.68 47.81 -18.44
N GLN A 257 -4.28 46.86 -19.17
CA GLN A 257 -5.72 46.83 -19.45
C GLN A 257 -6.52 46.03 -18.41
N PHE A 258 -5.85 45.27 -17.55
CA PHE A 258 -6.50 44.39 -16.59
C PHE A 258 -6.66 45.08 -15.22
N GLY A 259 -7.86 45.63 -14.96
CA GLY A 259 -8.26 46.06 -13.61
C GLY A 259 -8.35 47.57 -13.34
N ALA A 260 -8.65 48.41 -14.35
CA ALA A 260 -8.88 49.83 -14.12
C ALA A 260 -10.21 50.12 -13.37
N LYS A 261 -10.13 50.34 -12.05
CA LYS A 261 -11.08 51.19 -11.29
C LYS A 261 -10.42 52.53 -11.01
N LYS A 262 -11.09 53.63 -11.36
CA LYS A 262 -10.62 55.01 -11.17
C LYS A 262 -10.27 55.28 -9.70
N GLY A 263 -9.03 55.72 -9.45
CA GLY A 263 -8.71 56.55 -8.28
C GLY A 263 -7.77 55.98 -7.21
N VAL A 264 -6.86 55.06 -7.54
CA VAL A 264 -5.78 54.67 -6.62
C VAL A 264 -4.45 54.74 -7.35
N GLU A 265 -3.53 55.58 -6.89
CA GLU A 265 -2.14 55.60 -7.35
C GLU A 265 -1.43 54.32 -6.88
N PHE A 266 -0.84 53.59 -7.83
CA PHE A 266 -0.02 52.40 -7.58
C PHE A 266 1.48 52.75 -7.58
N PRO A 267 2.33 52.00 -6.85
CA PRO A 267 3.79 52.21 -6.86
C PRO A 267 4.43 51.77 -8.19
N GLU A 268 5.50 52.44 -8.59
CA GLU A 268 6.10 52.42 -9.94
C GLU A 268 6.78 51.13 -10.42
N SER A 269 6.72 49.97 -9.74
CA SER A 269 7.34 48.74 -10.29
C SER A 269 6.91 47.43 -9.61
N ILE A 270 6.69 46.39 -10.43
CA ILE A 270 6.42 44.99 -10.04
C ILE A 270 7.56 44.39 -9.19
N ALA A 271 8.81 44.83 -9.39
CA ALA A 271 9.96 44.39 -8.60
C ALA A 271 9.79 44.70 -7.10
N SER A 272 9.16 45.84 -6.78
CA SER A 272 8.90 46.25 -5.39
C SER A 272 7.79 45.45 -4.69
N MET A 273 6.92 44.79 -5.45
CA MET A 273 5.92 43.85 -4.93
C MET A 273 6.52 42.47 -4.64
N LEU A 274 7.39 41.97 -5.54
CA LEU A 274 8.11 40.71 -5.35
C LEU A 274 9.11 40.76 -4.19
N GLU A 275 9.76 41.91 -3.96
CA GLU A 275 10.64 42.11 -2.80
C GLU A 275 9.89 42.09 -1.45
N ARG A 276 8.60 42.43 -1.43
CA ARG A 276 7.76 42.31 -0.22
C ARG A 276 7.34 40.88 0.08
N GLU A 277 7.11 40.05 -0.93
CA GLU A 277 6.77 38.63 -0.72
C GLU A 277 7.99 37.77 -0.36
N THR A 278 9.18 38.14 -0.83
CA THR A 278 10.42 37.38 -0.58
C THR A 278 10.95 37.51 0.86
N GLN A 279 10.52 38.49 1.65
CA GLN A 279 10.87 38.57 3.08
C GLN A 279 10.04 37.63 3.99
N THR A 280 9.03 36.94 3.46
CA THR A 280 8.23 35.99 4.24
C THR A 280 8.26 34.59 3.64
N ARG A 281 9.42 33.92 3.69
CA ARG A 281 9.56 32.46 3.96
C ARG A 281 11.00 31.95 3.70
N THR A 282 11.77 31.80 4.77
CA THR A 282 12.72 30.69 4.97
C THR A 282 13.08 30.60 6.46
N ALA A 283 12.36 29.77 7.21
CA ALA A 283 12.88 29.23 8.47
C ALA A 283 12.09 27.98 8.90
N ALA A 284 12.82 26.87 9.04
CA ALA A 284 12.54 25.80 10.00
C ALA A 284 13.91 25.24 10.45
N PRO A 285 14.10 24.65 11.65
CA PRO A 285 13.32 24.64 12.89
C PRO A 285 14.14 25.07 14.14
N LEU A 286 13.45 25.27 15.29
CA LEU A 286 13.91 25.21 16.69
C LEU A 286 15.41 25.50 16.98
N THR A 287 15.72 26.72 17.46
CA THR A 287 16.46 27.04 18.71
C THR A 287 16.30 28.55 18.94
N GLU A 288 16.15 28.99 20.20
CA GLU A 288 16.02 30.40 20.66
C GLU A 288 14.59 30.98 20.77
N LEU A 289 13.85 30.53 21.79
CA LEU A 289 12.89 31.38 22.51
C LEU A 289 13.04 31.15 24.02
N PHE A 290 14.17 31.60 24.56
CA PHE A 290 14.31 31.96 25.96
C PHE A 290 15.05 33.30 26.07
N GLN A 291 14.57 34.33 25.36
CA GLN A 291 14.87 35.75 25.61
C GLN A 291 14.12 36.60 24.59
N SER A 292 13.00 37.19 25.01
CA SER A 292 12.38 38.46 24.52
C SER A 292 10.86 38.49 24.65
N PHE A 293 10.32 38.07 25.80
CA PHE A 293 9.05 38.59 26.31
C PHE A 293 9.37 39.39 27.57
N ASN A 294 10.00 40.55 27.40
CA ASN A 294 10.08 41.64 28.38
C ASN A 294 10.89 42.81 27.79
N ALA A 295 10.31 43.55 26.85
CA ALA A 295 10.72 44.93 26.55
C ALA A 295 9.76 45.56 25.52
N SER A 296 8.59 46.00 25.97
CA SER A 296 7.90 47.21 25.45
C SER A 296 6.48 47.31 26.02
N ASN A 297 6.37 47.62 27.32
CA ASN A 297 5.24 48.37 27.86
C ASN A 297 5.61 48.96 29.23
N ILE A 298 6.60 49.85 29.22
CA ILE A 298 6.87 50.77 30.34
C ILE A 298 7.22 52.11 29.72
N LYS A 299 6.19 52.95 29.54
CA LYS A 299 6.27 54.42 29.56
C LYS A 299 4.84 54.94 29.47
N ASN A 300 4.14 54.95 30.60
CA ASN A 300 3.23 56.00 31.03
C ASN A 300 2.61 55.64 32.40
N ARG A 301 2.47 56.66 33.25
CA ARG A 301 1.87 56.67 34.60
C ARG A 301 2.76 56.21 35.76
N ARG A 302 3.60 57.14 36.22
CA ARG A 302 3.80 57.41 37.65
C ARG A 302 3.40 58.85 37.92
N GLN A 303 2.23 59.05 38.49
CA GLN A 303 1.94 60.06 39.52
C GLN A 303 0.49 59.87 39.98
N ASP A 304 0.27 60.16 41.26
CA ASP A 304 -1.01 60.27 41.96
C ASP A 304 -1.65 58.95 42.44
N PHE A 305 -1.42 58.59 43.71
CA PHE A 305 -2.33 58.98 44.80
C PHE A 305 -1.82 58.48 46.16
N ARG A 306 -1.81 59.38 47.14
CA ARG A 306 -1.55 59.15 48.56
C ARG A 306 -2.87 58.76 49.26
N MET A 307 -2.73 57.83 50.22
CA MET A 307 -3.52 57.66 51.47
C MET A 307 -5.05 57.66 51.43
N SER A 308 -5.67 56.56 51.90
CA SER A 308 -6.39 56.55 53.20
C SER A 308 -6.83 55.12 53.60
N THR A 309 -6.59 54.77 54.87
CA THR A 309 -7.42 54.03 55.87
C THR A 309 -8.53 53.09 55.36
N SER A 310 -8.79 51.85 55.83
CA SER A 310 -8.71 51.28 57.20
C SER A 310 -9.05 49.76 57.21
N ALA A 311 -8.37 49.00 58.08
CA ALA A 311 -8.85 47.90 58.95
C ALA A 311 -9.46 46.55 58.42
N PRO A 312 -9.37 45.44 59.20
CA PRO A 312 -8.98 44.12 58.66
C PRO A 312 -9.85 42.90 59.08
N GLN A 313 -9.60 41.70 58.51
CA GLN A 313 -9.88 40.37 59.13
C GLN A 313 -9.00 39.28 58.45
N LYS A 314 -8.00 38.70 59.14
CA LYS A 314 -7.94 37.34 59.75
C LYS A 314 -8.29 36.20 58.74
N SER A 315 -7.51 35.13 58.50
CA SER A 315 -6.78 34.27 59.45
C SER A 315 -5.80 33.27 58.77
N LEU A 316 -4.60 33.17 59.36
CA LEU A 316 -3.87 31.95 59.78
C LEU A 316 -3.46 30.85 58.78
N LEU A 317 -2.17 30.89 58.42
CA LEU A 317 -1.30 29.71 58.30
C LEU A 317 -0.57 29.49 59.63
N ARG A 318 -0.63 28.28 60.21
CA ARG A 318 0.42 27.78 61.12
C ARG A 318 0.35 26.27 61.36
N CYS A 319 1.55 25.69 61.42
CA CYS A 319 1.96 24.49 62.17
C CYS A 319 1.71 23.12 61.50
N TYR A 320 2.60 22.11 61.55
CA TYR A 320 3.90 21.95 62.23
C TYR A 320 4.65 20.74 61.63
N ARG A 321 5.96 20.69 61.89
CA ARG A 321 6.89 19.60 61.58
C ARG A 321 7.43 19.06 62.91
N HIS A 322 7.29 17.76 63.23
CA HIS A 322 8.22 16.96 64.06
C HIS A 322 7.64 15.56 64.35
N TYR A 323 8.43 14.49 64.16
CA TYR A 323 9.06 13.72 65.26
C TYR A 323 9.92 12.55 64.72
N ILE A 324 11.02 12.24 65.40
CA ILE A 324 12.08 11.26 65.06
C ILE A 324 12.11 10.12 66.12
N SER A 325 12.45 8.91 65.65
CA SER A 325 13.09 7.72 66.27
C SER A 325 12.53 7.01 67.52
N SER A 326 12.46 5.66 67.50
CA SER A 326 13.53 4.76 67.99
C SER A 326 13.11 3.26 68.11
N THR A 327 13.90 2.40 67.46
CA THR A 327 14.41 1.04 67.81
C THR A 327 13.59 -0.02 68.57
N ARG A 328 13.44 -1.25 68.00
CA ARG A 328 14.00 -2.52 68.54
C ARG A 328 13.92 -3.77 67.60
N SER A 329 15.10 -4.31 67.27
CA SER A 329 15.54 -5.74 67.23
C SER A 329 14.73 -6.86 66.53
N ARG A 330 15.25 -7.43 65.42
CA ARG A 330 16.02 -8.71 65.37
C ARG A 330 16.38 -9.13 63.93
N ARG A 331 17.62 -9.64 63.78
CA ARG A 331 18.26 -10.43 62.70
C ARG A 331 17.31 -11.43 62.00
N THR A 332 17.39 -11.84 60.73
CA THR A 332 18.45 -11.93 59.68
C THR A 332 17.80 -12.36 58.37
N ASN A 333 18.20 -11.81 57.22
CA ASN A 333 18.76 -12.53 56.06
C ASN A 333 18.84 -11.60 54.84
N PHE A 334 20.07 -11.38 54.39
CA PHE A 334 20.42 -10.64 53.18
C PHE A 334 20.08 -11.45 51.94
N ASN A 335 19.33 -10.88 50.99
CA ASN A 335 19.41 -11.24 49.58
C ASN A 335 18.98 -10.02 48.73
N PRO A 336 19.84 -9.44 47.86
CA PRO A 336 19.55 -8.15 47.23
C PRO A 336 18.68 -8.33 45.97
N GLN A 337 17.37 -8.13 46.10
CA GLN A 337 16.51 -7.83 44.97
C GLN A 337 16.57 -6.34 44.67
N TRP A 338 17.37 -6.00 43.67
CA TRP A 338 17.38 -4.68 43.03
C TRP A 338 16.04 -4.41 42.35
N LEU A 339 15.64 -3.14 42.42
CA LEU A 339 14.43 -2.53 41.88
C LEU A 339 14.02 -3.13 40.51
N ARG A 340 12.92 -3.86 40.52
CA ARG A 340 12.11 -4.07 39.33
C ARG A 340 11.30 -2.79 39.15
N TYR A 341 11.74 -1.92 38.24
CA TYR A 341 10.91 -0.86 37.69
C TYR A 341 9.69 -1.56 37.08
N SER A 342 8.59 -1.56 37.82
CA SER A 342 7.29 -1.95 37.30
C SER A 342 6.93 -0.89 36.28
N SER A 343 7.14 -1.19 35.00
CA SER A 343 6.38 -0.56 33.93
C SER A 343 4.93 -1.00 34.15
N THR A 344 4.25 -0.26 35.01
CA THR A 344 2.79 -0.19 35.03
C THR A 344 2.41 0.39 33.67
N THR A 345 2.28 -0.49 32.68
CA THR A 345 1.41 -0.24 31.54
C THR A 345 0.06 0.15 32.12
N PRO A 346 -0.53 1.29 31.75
CA PRO A 346 -1.90 1.57 32.14
C PRO A 346 -2.77 0.53 31.42
N GLU A 347 -3.12 -0.52 32.16
CA GLU A 347 -4.20 -1.43 31.87
C GLU A 347 -5.50 -0.65 32.11
N SER A 348 -5.86 0.19 31.12
CA SER A 348 -7.24 0.65 30.96
C SER A 348 -7.86 -0.17 29.84
N ALA A 349 -8.35 -1.36 30.18
CA ALA A 349 -9.38 -2.02 29.40
C ALA A 349 -10.67 -1.20 29.52
N GLN A 350 -10.70 -0.03 28.87
CA GLN A 350 -11.96 0.55 28.43
C GLN A 350 -12.47 -0.37 27.34
N SER A 351 -13.64 -0.97 27.52
CA SER A 351 -14.34 -1.70 26.46
C SER A 351 -14.50 -0.75 25.28
N LYS A 352 -13.63 -0.88 24.25
CA LYS A 352 -13.78 -0.08 23.04
C LYS A 352 -15.09 -0.50 22.39
N ASP A 353 -16.10 0.38 22.45
CA ASP A 353 -17.32 0.31 21.64
C ASP A 353 -16.89 -0.08 20.22
N THR A 354 -17.14 -1.32 19.83
CA THR A 354 -16.74 -1.80 18.51
C THR A 354 -17.77 -1.31 17.52
N ILE A 355 -17.36 -0.46 16.60
CA ILE A 355 -18.23 0.07 15.54
C ILE A 355 -17.87 -0.62 14.23
N VAL A 356 -18.88 -1.25 13.61
CA VAL A 356 -18.77 -1.86 12.29
C VAL A 356 -19.55 -1.01 11.29
N PHE A 357 -18.87 -0.61 10.22
CA PHE A 357 -19.50 0.13 9.13
C PHE A 357 -19.47 -0.66 7.83
N SER A 358 -20.57 -0.65 7.10
CA SER A 358 -20.61 -1.19 5.74
C SER A 358 -21.57 -0.43 4.82
N GLY A 359 -21.12 -0.16 3.60
CA GLY A 359 -21.90 0.54 2.58
C GLY A 359 -22.31 -0.37 1.41
N ILE A 360 -23.52 -0.20 0.89
CA ILE A 360 -24.00 -0.85 -0.35
C ILE A 360 -24.58 0.16 -1.34
N GLN A 361 -24.16 0.09 -2.60
CA GLN A 361 -24.66 0.99 -3.65
C GLN A 361 -26.09 0.61 -4.07
N PRO A 362 -27.02 1.59 -4.15
CA PRO A 362 -28.35 1.38 -4.70
C PRO A 362 -28.25 1.17 -6.20
N THR A 363 -28.28 -0.09 -6.61
CA THR A 363 -28.09 -0.55 -7.99
C THR A 363 -29.19 -1.52 -8.39
N GLY A 364 -30.38 -1.29 -7.84
CA GLY A 364 -31.52 -2.20 -7.87
C GLY A 364 -31.33 -3.42 -7.00
N ILE A 365 -32.26 -4.36 -7.17
CA ILE A 365 -32.39 -5.56 -6.36
C ILE A 365 -31.10 -6.41 -6.39
N PRO A 366 -30.53 -6.74 -5.21
CA PRO A 366 -29.39 -7.64 -5.09
C PRO A 366 -29.64 -9.01 -5.74
N HIS A 367 -28.60 -9.57 -6.35
CA HIS A 367 -28.64 -10.94 -6.85
C HIS A 367 -28.11 -11.94 -5.80
N LEU A 368 -28.31 -13.24 -6.04
CA LEU A 368 -27.92 -14.31 -5.12
C LEU A 368 -26.44 -14.24 -4.74
N GLY A 369 -25.56 -13.91 -5.69
CA GLY A 369 -24.13 -13.68 -5.40
C GLY A 369 -23.86 -12.52 -4.43
N ASN A 370 -24.68 -11.46 -4.38
CA ASN A 370 -24.56 -10.42 -3.36
C ASN A 370 -25.07 -10.91 -2.00
N TYR A 371 -26.14 -11.69 -2.00
CA TYR A 371 -26.72 -12.26 -0.79
C TYR A 371 -25.76 -13.23 -0.09
N LEU A 372 -25.30 -14.26 -0.81
CA LEU A 372 -24.38 -15.27 -0.29
C LEU A 372 -22.97 -14.73 -0.05
N GLY A 373 -22.58 -13.72 -0.82
CA GLY A 373 -21.29 -13.07 -0.68
C GLY A 373 -21.25 -12.14 0.53
N ALA A 374 -22.20 -11.22 0.66
CA ALA A 374 -22.09 -10.08 1.59
C ALA A 374 -23.23 -9.99 2.60
N LEU A 375 -24.47 -10.01 2.12
CA LEU A 375 -25.63 -9.60 2.93
C LEU A 375 -25.93 -10.62 4.05
N ARG A 376 -25.70 -11.91 3.80
CA ARG A 376 -25.82 -12.93 4.84
C ARG A 376 -24.86 -12.65 6.01
N ALA A 377 -23.62 -12.25 5.71
CA ALA A 377 -22.64 -11.95 6.74
C ALA A 377 -23.07 -10.77 7.63
N TRP A 378 -23.87 -9.83 7.11
CA TRP A 378 -24.45 -8.75 7.92
C TRP A 378 -25.48 -9.28 8.92
N VAL A 379 -26.36 -10.19 8.49
CA VAL A 379 -27.33 -10.85 9.37
C VAL A 379 -26.61 -11.71 10.41
N ASP A 380 -25.59 -12.47 10.01
CA ASP A 380 -24.81 -13.29 10.94
C ASP A 380 -24.08 -12.41 11.97
N LEU A 381 -23.50 -11.28 11.53
CA LEU A 381 -22.83 -10.33 12.40
C LEU A 381 -23.80 -9.70 13.41
N GLN A 382 -25.02 -9.38 12.98
CA GLN A 382 -26.09 -8.87 13.83
C GLN A 382 -26.40 -9.83 14.99
N ASN A 383 -26.42 -11.13 14.70
CA ASN A 383 -26.80 -12.16 15.67
C ASN A 383 -25.65 -12.64 16.55
N THR A 384 -24.40 -12.56 16.07
CA THR A 384 -23.21 -13.05 16.78
C THR A 384 -22.46 -11.98 17.55
N SER A 385 -22.62 -10.71 17.19
CA SER A 385 -21.91 -9.60 17.84
C SER A 385 -22.51 -9.26 19.21
N SER A 386 -21.63 -8.92 20.17
CA SER A 386 -22.03 -8.38 21.48
C SER A 386 -23.07 -7.26 21.33
N PRO A 387 -24.07 -7.15 22.23
CA PRO A 387 -25.06 -6.07 22.23
C PRO A 387 -24.44 -4.67 22.15
N ASP A 388 -23.24 -4.47 22.71
CA ASP A 388 -22.53 -3.17 22.72
C ASP A 388 -21.90 -2.80 21.37
N THR A 389 -21.77 -3.76 20.44
CA THR A 389 -21.22 -3.51 19.10
C THR A 389 -22.23 -2.75 18.26
N LYS A 390 -21.88 -1.53 17.81
CA LYS A 390 -22.73 -0.72 16.93
C LYS A 390 -22.55 -1.16 15.47
N LEU A 391 -23.66 -1.51 14.83
CA LEU A 391 -23.71 -1.96 13.44
C LEU A 391 -24.33 -0.85 12.59
N ILE A 392 -23.58 -0.33 11.63
CA ILE A 392 -23.98 0.79 10.80
C ILE A 392 -23.94 0.34 9.34
N TYR A 393 -25.11 0.36 8.69
CA TYR A 393 -25.29 -0.05 7.31
C TYR A 393 -25.84 1.11 6.48
N SER A 394 -25.05 1.57 5.51
CA SER A 394 -25.37 2.74 4.71
C SER A 394 -25.72 2.35 3.27
N ILE A 395 -26.84 2.85 2.78
CA ILE A 395 -27.16 2.81 1.35
C ILE A 395 -26.47 4.02 0.70
N VAL A 396 -25.37 3.75 0.00
CA VAL A 396 -24.44 4.77 -0.51
C VAL A 396 -24.89 5.35 -1.85
N ASP A 397 -25.91 6.19 -1.79
CA ASP A 397 -26.50 6.87 -2.94
C ASP A 397 -25.61 7.98 -3.53
N LEU A 398 -24.80 8.68 -2.74
CA LEU A 398 -23.81 9.63 -3.27
C LEU A 398 -22.75 8.93 -4.13
N HIS A 399 -22.33 7.73 -3.74
CA HIS A 399 -21.43 6.90 -4.58
C HIS A 399 -22.08 6.47 -5.90
N ALA A 400 -23.41 6.27 -5.93
CA ALA A 400 -24.12 5.91 -7.16
C ALA A 400 -24.13 7.04 -8.20
N LEU A 401 -24.05 8.31 -7.75
CA LEU A 401 -24.01 9.51 -8.61
C LEU A 401 -22.68 9.70 -9.35
N THR A 402 -21.64 8.92 -9.03
CA THR A 402 -20.34 8.97 -9.72
C THR A 402 -20.45 8.58 -11.20
N LEU A 403 -21.51 7.88 -11.58
CA LEU A 403 -21.88 7.56 -12.96
C LEU A 403 -23.25 8.19 -13.28
N PRO A 404 -23.53 8.52 -14.56
CA PRO A 404 -24.86 9.02 -14.95
C PRO A 404 -25.96 8.03 -14.55
N LYS A 405 -27.02 8.55 -13.91
CA LYS A 405 -28.19 7.78 -13.45
C LYS A 405 -29.46 8.59 -13.69
N ASP A 406 -30.54 7.90 -14.04
CA ASP A 406 -31.86 8.51 -14.07
C ASP A 406 -32.36 8.76 -12.63
N ALA A 407 -33.02 9.90 -12.41
CA ALA A 407 -33.44 10.32 -11.08
C ALA A 407 -34.61 9.48 -10.54
N ALA A 408 -35.54 9.06 -11.41
CA ALA A 408 -36.65 8.21 -11.00
C ALA A 408 -36.15 6.79 -10.67
N GLU A 409 -35.24 6.27 -11.50
CA GLU A 409 -34.59 4.98 -11.28
C GLU A 409 -33.78 4.95 -9.98
N LEU A 410 -32.98 5.98 -9.69
CA LEU A 410 -32.22 6.05 -8.45
C LEU A 410 -33.13 6.09 -7.21
N ARG A 411 -34.23 6.86 -7.25
CA ARG A 411 -35.21 6.88 -6.16
C ARG A 411 -35.82 5.50 -5.92
N GLN A 412 -36.18 4.80 -7.00
CA GLN A 412 -36.71 3.46 -6.91
C GLN A 412 -35.68 2.49 -6.31
N TRP A 413 -34.44 2.50 -6.80
CA TRP A 413 -33.39 1.62 -6.29
C TRP A 413 -33.01 1.88 -4.84
N ARG A 414 -33.05 3.15 -4.38
CA ARG A 414 -32.88 3.49 -2.96
C ARG A 414 -33.93 2.79 -2.11
N LYS A 415 -35.21 2.86 -2.51
CA LYS A 415 -36.31 2.20 -1.81
C LYS A 415 -36.17 0.69 -1.83
N GLU A 416 -35.96 0.10 -3.00
CA GLU A 416 -35.80 -1.35 -3.18
C GLU A 416 -34.63 -1.90 -2.38
N SER A 417 -33.51 -1.18 -2.34
CA SER A 417 -32.33 -1.60 -1.56
C SER A 417 -32.64 -1.64 -0.07
N LEU A 418 -33.34 -0.63 0.47
CA LEU A 418 -33.74 -0.62 1.87
C LEU A 418 -34.72 -1.75 2.19
N ALA A 419 -35.75 -1.93 1.35
CA ALA A 419 -36.73 -2.99 1.50
C ALA A 419 -36.08 -4.38 1.49
N VAL A 420 -35.12 -4.62 0.59
CA VAL A 420 -34.40 -5.90 0.53
C VAL A 420 -33.54 -6.14 1.78
N LEU A 421 -32.85 -5.11 2.31
CA LEU A 421 -32.06 -5.26 3.53
C LEU A 421 -32.93 -5.66 4.73
N LEU A 422 -34.12 -5.06 4.84
CA LEU A 422 -35.11 -5.42 5.87
C LEU A 422 -35.66 -6.83 5.64
N ALA A 423 -35.99 -7.18 4.39
CA ALA A 423 -36.53 -8.49 4.04
C ALA A 423 -35.55 -9.65 4.26
N ILE A 424 -34.24 -9.39 4.12
CA ILE A 424 -33.17 -10.35 4.42
C ILE A 424 -33.04 -10.62 5.94
N GLY A 425 -33.58 -9.73 6.79
CA GLY A 425 -33.60 -9.91 8.24
C GLY A 425 -32.68 -8.96 9.02
N ILE A 426 -32.22 -7.86 8.40
CA ILE A 426 -31.59 -6.77 9.15
C ILE A 426 -32.67 -6.06 9.96
N LYS A 427 -32.44 -5.97 11.27
CA LYS A 427 -33.37 -5.41 12.25
C LYS A 427 -32.99 -3.97 12.58
N PRO A 428 -33.85 -2.98 12.30
CA PRO A 428 -33.59 -1.56 12.61
C PRO A 428 -33.33 -1.29 14.10
N GLU A 429 -33.79 -2.18 14.99
CA GLU A 429 -33.57 -2.06 16.43
C GLU A 429 -32.15 -2.45 16.86
N ARG A 430 -31.43 -3.20 16.01
CA ARG A 430 -30.10 -3.73 16.31
C ARG A 430 -29.00 -3.11 15.44
N ALA A 431 -29.36 -2.64 14.25
CA ALA A 431 -28.45 -2.01 13.29
C ALA A 431 -29.05 -0.72 12.73
N THR A 432 -28.23 0.32 12.63
CA THR A 432 -28.60 1.61 12.05
C THR A 432 -28.57 1.53 10.53
N LEU A 433 -29.73 1.67 9.89
CA LEU A 433 -29.92 1.65 8.43
C LEU A 433 -30.29 3.04 7.92
N PHE A 434 -29.51 3.62 7.01
CA PHE A 434 -29.76 4.97 6.51
C PHE A 434 -29.29 5.18 5.08
N TYR A 435 -29.77 6.24 4.43
CA TYR A 435 -29.23 6.71 3.15
C TYR A 435 -28.06 7.67 3.39
N GLN A 436 -26.95 7.46 2.68
CA GLN A 436 -25.75 8.26 2.84
C GLN A 436 -26.02 9.76 2.64
N SER A 437 -26.87 10.14 1.68
CA SER A 437 -27.24 11.54 1.41
C SER A 437 -28.02 12.23 2.54
N ASP A 438 -28.66 11.48 3.44
CA ASP A 438 -29.44 12.03 4.56
C ASP A 438 -28.55 12.47 5.74
N VAL A 439 -27.26 12.17 5.71
CA VAL A 439 -26.28 12.53 6.75
C VAL A 439 -25.22 13.47 6.15
N PRO A 440 -25.36 14.81 6.31
CA PRO A 440 -24.48 15.79 5.66
C PRO A 440 -23.00 15.66 6.02
N ALA A 441 -22.71 15.11 7.21
CA ALA A 441 -21.36 14.92 7.72
C ALA A 441 -20.46 14.09 6.78
N HIS A 442 -21.01 13.19 5.98
CA HIS A 442 -20.24 12.42 4.98
C HIS A 442 -19.60 13.34 3.93
N SER A 443 -20.38 14.29 3.40
CA SER A 443 -19.91 15.22 2.37
C SER A 443 -18.99 16.29 2.94
N GLU A 444 -19.29 16.76 4.15
CA GLU A 444 -18.44 17.73 4.85
C GLU A 444 -17.07 17.13 5.18
N LEU A 445 -17.03 15.92 5.74
CA LEU A 445 -15.76 15.25 6.03
C LEU A 445 -15.01 14.91 4.75
N MET A 446 -15.69 14.48 3.68
CA MET A 446 -15.05 14.28 2.37
C MET A 446 -14.31 15.53 1.91
N TRP A 447 -14.92 16.72 2.03
CA TRP A 447 -14.28 17.97 1.65
C TRP A 447 -13.02 18.24 2.47
N ILE A 448 -13.09 18.10 3.80
CA ILE A 448 -11.94 18.29 4.70
C ILE A 448 -10.82 17.30 4.36
N LEU A 449 -11.14 16.03 4.16
CA LEU A 449 -10.16 15.00 3.84
C LEU A 449 -9.55 15.17 2.44
N SER A 450 -10.29 15.77 1.50
CA SER A 450 -9.80 16.04 0.14
C SER A 450 -8.60 16.99 0.15
N ALA A 451 -8.57 17.97 1.07
CA ALA A 451 -7.46 18.90 1.20
C ALA A 451 -6.14 18.22 1.63
N ASN A 452 -6.24 17.07 2.31
CA ASN A 452 -5.09 16.29 2.79
C ASN A 452 -4.78 15.07 1.90
N SER A 453 -5.57 14.85 0.83
CA SER A 453 -5.46 13.66 -0.02
C SER A 453 -4.56 13.90 -1.23
N SER A 454 -3.59 13.00 -1.46
CA SER A 454 -2.68 13.12 -2.61
C SER A 454 -3.35 12.71 -3.94
N MET A 455 -3.44 13.66 -4.88
CA MET A 455 -3.84 13.39 -6.28
C MET A 455 -3.00 12.27 -6.92
N GLY A 456 -1.70 12.24 -6.62
CA GLY A 456 -0.79 11.21 -7.11
C GLY A 456 -1.18 9.82 -6.64
N TYR A 457 -1.66 9.68 -5.39
CA TYR A 457 -2.15 8.41 -4.87
C TYR A 457 -3.44 7.97 -5.57
N LEU A 458 -4.43 8.86 -5.65
CA LEU A 458 -5.72 8.58 -6.31
C LEU A 458 -5.53 8.16 -7.78
N SER A 459 -4.59 8.80 -8.50
CA SER A 459 -4.28 8.43 -9.90
C SER A 459 -3.69 7.03 -10.08
N ARG A 460 -3.11 6.44 -9.04
CA ARG A 460 -2.56 5.06 -9.07
C ARG A 460 -3.59 3.99 -8.75
N MET A 461 -4.76 4.36 -8.23
CA MET A 461 -5.83 3.41 -7.99
C MET A 461 -6.34 2.83 -9.31
N THR A 462 -6.63 1.53 -9.34
CA THR A 462 -6.99 0.80 -10.57
C THR A 462 -8.50 0.82 -10.85
N GLN A 463 -9.33 1.08 -9.84
CA GLN A 463 -10.79 0.93 -9.95
C GLN A 463 -11.46 1.95 -10.90
N TRP A 464 -11.01 3.21 -10.93
CA TRP A 464 -11.60 4.18 -11.86
C TRP A 464 -11.23 3.85 -13.31
N LYS A 465 -10.08 3.22 -13.55
CA LYS A 465 -9.66 2.75 -14.88
C LYS A 465 -10.55 1.62 -15.37
N SER A 466 -10.82 0.64 -14.52
CA SER A 466 -11.69 -0.49 -14.88
C SER A 466 -13.14 -0.04 -15.10
N LYS A 467 -13.65 0.90 -14.29
CA LYS A 467 -14.99 1.49 -14.46
C LYS A 467 -15.15 2.30 -15.76
N LEU A 468 -14.06 2.85 -16.30
CA LEU A 468 -14.05 3.51 -17.61
C LEU A 468 -13.70 2.56 -18.77
N HIS A 469 -13.61 1.26 -18.51
CA HIS A 469 -13.15 0.24 -19.47
C HIS A 469 -11.78 0.56 -20.11
N LEU A 470 -10.91 1.26 -19.36
CA LEU A 470 -9.55 1.53 -19.78
C LEU A 470 -8.65 0.32 -19.45
N PRO A 471 -7.64 -0.01 -20.28
CA PRO A 471 -6.68 -1.04 -19.94
C PRO A 471 -5.97 -0.70 -18.61
N GLU A 472 -5.65 -1.70 -17.77
CA GLU A 472 -5.03 -1.49 -16.44
C GLU A 472 -3.74 -0.66 -16.50
N ASN A 473 -3.04 -0.76 -17.64
CA ASN A 473 -1.78 -0.09 -17.96
C ASN A 473 -1.98 1.34 -18.52
N ALA A 474 -3.22 1.79 -18.67
CA ALA A 474 -3.51 3.15 -19.15
C ALA A 474 -2.87 4.16 -18.20
N LYS A 475 -2.01 5.01 -18.76
CA LYS A 475 -1.51 6.19 -18.07
C LYS A 475 -2.65 7.19 -17.91
N PHE A 476 -2.47 8.17 -17.02
CA PHE A 476 -3.33 9.35 -16.91
C PHE A 476 -3.11 10.27 -18.13
N ASP A 477 -3.22 9.70 -19.35
CA ASP A 477 -3.09 10.39 -20.64
C ASP A 477 -4.31 11.28 -20.88
N ILE A 478 -4.15 12.23 -21.80
CA ILE A 478 -5.12 13.28 -22.13
C ILE A 478 -6.52 12.67 -22.44
N ALA A 479 -6.58 11.57 -23.20
CA ALA A 479 -7.84 10.90 -23.53
C ALA A 479 -8.57 10.22 -22.34
N ALA A 480 -7.83 9.82 -21.30
CA ALA A 480 -8.43 9.29 -20.07
C ALA A 480 -8.96 10.41 -19.17
N ARG A 481 -8.37 11.61 -19.23
CA ARG A 481 -8.80 12.80 -18.48
C ARG A 481 -10.15 13.32 -18.98
N ASP A 482 -10.37 13.34 -20.30
CA ASP A 482 -11.61 13.88 -20.88
C ASP A 482 -12.86 13.09 -20.49
N ARG A 483 -12.72 11.78 -20.21
CA ARG A 483 -13.82 10.90 -19.78
C ARG A 483 -13.96 10.78 -18.27
N LEU A 484 -12.92 11.13 -17.52
CA LEU A 484 -12.87 10.94 -16.08
C LEU A 484 -13.53 12.13 -15.37
N LYS A 485 -14.69 11.86 -14.76
CA LYS A 485 -15.38 12.85 -13.92
C LYS A 485 -14.71 12.95 -12.55
N LEU A 486 -14.70 14.15 -11.98
CA LEU A 486 -14.15 14.41 -10.64
C LEU A 486 -14.71 13.44 -9.59
N GLY A 487 -16.03 13.21 -9.57
CA GLY A 487 -16.66 12.30 -8.61
C GLY A 487 -16.16 10.85 -8.73
N LEU A 488 -15.93 10.34 -9.94
CA LEU A 488 -15.38 8.99 -10.14
C LEU A 488 -13.88 8.90 -9.78
N PHE A 489 -13.18 10.02 -9.75
CA PHE A 489 -11.80 10.09 -9.30
C PHE A 489 -11.68 10.26 -7.78
N SER A 490 -12.56 11.04 -7.17
CA SER A 490 -12.52 11.40 -5.75
C SER A 490 -13.38 10.52 -4.84
N TYR A 491 -14.21 9.60 -5.37
CA TYR A 491 -15.01 8.71 -4.53
C TYR A 491 -14.23 7.89 -3.49
N PRO A 492 -12.94 7.52 -3.67
CA PRO A 492 -12.19 6.87 -2.59
C PRO A 492 -12.03 7.76 -1.36
N VAL A 493 -12.00 9.09 -1.53
CA VAL A 493 -12.01 10.07 -0.42
C VAL A 493 -13.37 10.08 0.27
N LEU A 494 -14.46 10.03 -0.51
CA LEU A 494 -15.81 9.90 0.06
C LEU A 494 -15.96 8.57 0.83
N GLN A 495 -15.45 7.47 0.29
CA GLN A 495 -15.43 6.17 0.97
C GLN A 495 -14.63 6.22 2.28
N ALA A 496 -13.51 6.96 2.32
CA ALA A 496 -12.77 7.19 3.55
C ALA A 496 -13.59 8.00 4.55
N ALA A 497 -14.25 9.07 4.11
CA ALA A 497 -15.14 9.86 4.96
C ALA A 497 -16.28 9.02 5.56
N ASP A 498 -16.91 8.15 4.76
CA ASP A 498 -17.98 7.26 5.21
C ASP A 498 -17.58 6.37 6.39
N VAL A 499 -16.35 5.87 6.37
CA VAL A 499 -15.80 5.00 7.42
C VAL A 499 -15.37 5.81 8.64
N LEU A 500 -14.65 6.92 8.40
CA LEU A 500 -13.99 7.70 9.45
C LEU A 500 -14.98 8.52 10.27
N VAL A 501 -16.05 9.04 9.65
CA VAL A 501 -17.06 9.85 10.33
C VAL A 501 -17.74 9.10 11.48
N HIS A 502 -17.87 7.77 11.36
CA HIS A 502 -18.48 6.92 12.38
C HIS A 502 -17.49 6.33 13.37
N ARG A 503 -16.19 6.66 13.28
CA ARG A 503 -15.10 6.02 14.06
C ARG A 503 -15.11 4.50 13.93
N ALA A 504 -15.41 3.99 12.74
CA ALA A 504 -15.49 2.55 12.52
C ALA A 504 -14.12 1.91 12.71
N ILE A 505 -14.01 1.02 13.72
CA ILE A 505 -12.79 0.23 13.95
C ILE A 505 -12.71 -0.88 12.90
N ARG A 506 -13.85 -1.48 12.55
CA ARG A 506 -13.95 -2.51 11.52
C ARG A 506 -14.71 -1.95 10.33
N ALA A 507 -13.95 -1.60 9.30
CA ALA A 507 -14.50 -1.04 8.08
C ALA A 507 -14.72 -2.14 7.05
N ASN A 508 -15.88 -2.11 6.39
CA ASN A 508 -16.24 -3.05 5.34
C ASN A 508 -16.13 -4.51 5.79
N TYR A 509 -17.04 -4.93 6.68
CA TYR A 509 -17.29 -6.36 7.00
C TYR A 509 -18.01 -7.08 5.84
N ILE A 510 -17.56 -6.82 4.62
CA ILE A 510 -17.99 -7.54 3.44
C ILE A 510 -16.77 -8.33 2.99
N PRO A 511 -16.89 -9.62 2.68
CA PRO A 511 -15.84 -10.31 1.98
C PRO A 511 -15.80 -9.78 0.54
N VAL A 512 -14.97 -8.77 0.34
CA VAL A 512 -14.74 -8.15 -0.96
C VAL A 512 -13.37 -8.55 -1.48
N GLY A 513 -13.26 -8.57 -2.81
CA GLY A 513 -12.02 -8.89 -3.49
C GLY A 513 -10.89 -7.93 -3.11
N GLU A 514 -9.69 -8.28 -3.55
CA GLU A 514 -8.47 -7.49 -3.35
C GLU A 514 -8.64 -6.00 -3.72
N ASP A 515 -9.56 -5.70 -4.65
CA ASP A 515 -9.95 -4.36 -5.07
C ASP A 515 -10.36 -3.41 -3.93
N GLN A 516 -11.10 -3.88 -2.92
CA GLN A 516 -11.58 -3.01 -1.82
C GLN A 516 -10.53 -2.82 -0.71
N LYS A 517 -9.53 -3.70 -0.66
CA LYS A 517 -8.41 -3.57 0.27
C LYS A 517 -7.64 -2.28 0.00
N GLN A 518 -7.43 -1.93 -1.27
CA GLN A 518 -6.74 -0.69 -1.66
C GLN A 518 -7.43 0.56 -1.10
N HIS A 519 -8.77 0.59 -1.05
CA HIS A 519 -9.52 1.74 -0.55
C HIS A 519 -9.49 1.86 0.97
N ILE A 520 -9.50 0.74 1.69
CA ILE A 520 -9.33 0.77 3.15
C ILE A 520 -7.91 1.18 3.53
N GLU A 521 -6.89 0.72 2.81
CA GLU A 521 -5.52 1.21 2.99
C GLU A 521 -5.41 2.71 2.73
N PHE A 522 -6.11 3.22 1.70
CA PHE A 522 -6.19 4.65 1.47
C PHE A 522 -6.90 5.40 2.61
N ALA A 523 -8.01 4.87 3.14
CA ALA A 523 -8.68 5.47 4.30
C ALA A 523 -7.77 5.51 5.54
N ARG A 524 -6.93 4.49 5.74
CA ARG A 524 -5.90 4.47 6.79
C ARG A 524 -4.82 5.53 6.56
N GLU A 525 -4.34 5.68 5.33
CA GLU A 525 -3.37 6.71 4.97
C GLU A 525 -3.92 8.13 5.20
N VAL A 526 -5.15 8.38 4.78
CA VAL A 526 -5.85 9.66 5.00
C VAL A 526 -6.04 9.94 6.49
N ALA A 527 -6.47 8.95 7.28
CA ALA A 527 -6.62 9.09 8.73
C ALA A 527 -5.28 9.39 9.42
N ASN A 528 -4.22 8.66 9.06
CA ASN A 528 -2.88 8.89 9.60
C ASN A 528 -2.33 10.27 9.21
N GLY A 529 -2.53 10.69 7.96
CA GLY A 529 -2.12 12.02 7.48
C GLY A 529 -2.82 13.14 8.24
N PHE A 530 -4.15 13.02 8.42
CA PHE A 530 -4.91 13.97 9.24
C PHE A 530 -4.42 13.98 10.69
N ASN A 531 -4.23 12.79 11.28
CA ASN A 531 -3.80 12.69 12.67
C ASN A 531 -2.37 13.19 12.92
N HIS A 532 -1.51 13.11 11.92
CA HIS A 532 -0.16 13.65 11.98
C HIS A 532 -0.18 15.18 12.05
N LEU A 533 -1.09 15.82 11.31
CA LEU A 533 -1.22 17.28 11.25
C LEU A 533 -1.96 17.86 12.46
N HIS A 534 -3.03 17.19 12.91
CA HIS A 534 -3.99 17.75 13.88
C HIS A 534 -4.05 16.99 15.22
N GLY A 535 -3.20 15.97 15.42
CA GLY A 535 -3.26 15.08 16.58
C GLY A 535 -4.24 13.91 16.40
N PRO A 536 -4.32 12.96 17.35
CA PRO A 536 -5.06 11.71 17.19
C PRO A 536 -6.59 11.88 17.30
N VAL A 537 -7.20 12.43 16.24
CA VAL A 537 -8.64 12.74 16.16
C VAL A 537 -9.43 11.60 15.50
N LEU A 538 -8.94 11.10 14.36
CA LEU A 538 -9.62 10.09 13.57
C LEU A 538 -9.18 8.68 13.99
N THR A 539 -10.14 7.77 14.11
CA THR A 539 -9.84 6.36 14.38
C THR A 539 -9.38 5.67 13.10
N VAL A 540 -8.21 5.04 13.13
CA VAL A 540 -7.66 4.34 11.96
C VAL A 540 -8.40 3.01 11.75
N PRO A 541 -9.05 2.78 10.61
CA PRO A 541 -9.87 1.59 10.39
C PRO A 541 -9.03 0.34 10.12
N GLU A 542 -9.53 -0.82 10.53
CA GLU A 542 -8.99 -2.13 10.19
C GLU A 542 -9.90 -2.84 9.18
N ALA A 543 -9.29 -3.46 8.16
CA ALA A 543 -10.01 -4.27 7.19
C ALA A 543 -10.28 -5.66 7.77
N MET A 544 -11.55 -6.03 7.88
CA MET A 544 -11.97 -7.40 8.23
C MET A 544 -12.34 -8.15 6.95
N ILE A 545 -11.41 -8.92 6.40
CA ILE A 545 -11.63 -9.69 5.17
C ILE A 545 -12.13 -11.09 5.56
N SER A 546 -13.40 -11.37 5.28
CA SER A 546 -13.91 -12.74 5.23
C SER A 546 -13.65 -13.34 3.83
N PRO A 547 -13.47 -14.66 3.66
CA PRO A 547 -13.45 -15.27 2.34
C PRO A 547 -14.80 -15.08 1.64
N ALA A 548 -14.79 -14.46 0.47
CA ALA A 548 -16.00 -14.21 -0.31
C ALA A 548 -16.42 -15.50 -0.99
N LYS A 549 -17.62 -15.99 -0.67
CA LYS A 549 -18.28 -17.04 -1.44
C LYS A 549 -18.61 -16.46 -2.82
N ARG A 550 -17.89 -16.90 -3.86
CA ARG A 550 -17.98 -16.34 -5.21
C ARG A 550 -19.01 -17.12 -6.03
N VAL A 551 -20.22 -16.58 -6.15
CA VAL A 551 -21.23 -17.15 -7.06
C VAL A 551 -21.01 -16.65 -8.48
N MET A 552 -20.90 -17.58 -9.43
CA MET A 552 -20.66 -17.30 -10.84
C MET A 552 -21.97 -17.09 -11.62
N SER A 553 -21.86 -16.50 -12.81
CA SER A 553 -22.98 -16.32 -13.73
C SER A 553 -23.49 -17.67 -14.25
N LEU A 554 -24.82 -17.81 -14.31
CA LEU A 554 -25.47 -19.04 -14.81
C LEU A 554 -25.22 -19.28 -16.31
N LYS A 555 -24.94 -18.21 -17.07
CA LYS A 555 -24.69 -18.29 -18.52
C LYS A 555 -23.21 -18.36 -18.85
N ASN A 556 -22.39 -17.64 -18.09
CA ASN A 556 -20.93 -17.66 -18.25
C ASN A 556 -20.26 -18.00 -16.92
N PRO A 557 -20.06 -19.29 -16.62
CA PRO A 557 -19.52 -19.75 -15.34
C PRO A 557 -18.11 -19.25 -15.00
N LYS A 558 -17.37 -18.70 -15.98
CA LYS A 558 -16.04 -18.09 -15.75
C LYS A 558 -16.13 -16.65 -15.27
N LYS A 559 -17.30 -16.01 -15.38
CA LYS A 559 -17.54 -14.64 -14.93
C LYS A 559 -18.37 -14.64 -13.65
N LYS A 560 -18.01 -13.77 -12.71
CA LYS A 560 -18.81 -13.52 -11.51
C LYS A 560 -20.21 -13.02 -11.90
N MET A 561 -21.22 -13.43 -11.15
CA MET A 561 -22.57 -12.87 -11.29
C MET A 561 -22.50 -11.34 -11.10
N SER A 562 -23.04 -10.59 -12.06
CA SER A 562 -23.01 -9.13 -12.06
C SER A 562 -24.39 -8.54 -12.25
N LYS A 563 -24.67 -7.43 -11.57
CA LYS A 563 -25.87 -6.61 -11.78
C LYS A 563 -25.91 -5.97 -13.16
N SER A 564 -24.74 -5.66 -13.73
CA SER A 564 -24.60 -4.94 -15.00
C SER A 564 -24.64 -5.84 -16.24
N ASP A 565 -24.87 -7.14 -16.08
CA ASP A 565 -24.97 -8.06 -17.21
C ASP A 565 -26.29 -7.82 -17.96
N VAL A 566 -26.22 -7.69 -19.27
CA VAL A 566 -27.38 -7.39 -20.15
C VAL A 566 -28.41 -8.51 -20.07
N ASP A 567 -27.95 -9.76 -19.90
CA ASP A 567 -28.84 -10.91 -19.85
C ASP A 567 -29.33 -11.18 -18.41
N ASN A 568 -30.62 -10.92 -18.17
CA ASN A 568 -31.26 -11.20 -16.87
C ASN A 568 -31.19 -12.69 -16.48
N ARG A 569 -31.01 -13.61 -17.43
CA ARG A 569 -30.90 -15.06 -17.17
C ARG A 569 -29.55 -15.43 -16.58
N SER A 570 -28.57 -14.54 -16.62
CA SER A 570 -27.24 -14.79 -16.07
C SER A 570 -27.18 -14.73 -14.54
N ARG A 571 -28.21 -14.16 -13.91
CA ARG A 571 -28.30 -13.90 -12.47
C ARG A 571 -29.66 -14.27 -11.89
N ILE A 572 -29.66 -14.66 -10.62
CA ILE A 572 -30.88 -14.88 -9.83
C ILE A 572 -31.03 -13.68 -8.89
N LEU A 573 -32.14 -12.96 -8.97
CA LEU A 573 -32.45 -11.88 -8.02
C LEU A 573 -33.04 -12.50 -6.75
N VAL A 574 -32.79 -11.87 -5.60
CA VAL A 574 -33.34 -12.37 -4.32
C VAL A 574 -34.87 -12.30 -4.25
N THR A 575 -35.49 -11.53 -5.16
CA THR A 575 -36.95 -11.36 -5.26
C THR A 575 -37.57 -12.09 -6.46
N ASP A 576 -36.78 -12.85 -7.23
CA ASP A 576 -37.28 -13.61 -8.39
C ASP A 576 -38.42 -14.55 -7.95
N THR A 577 -39.45 -14.69 -8.79
CA THR A 577 -40.54 -15.63 -8.56
C THR A 577 -40.06 -17.09 -8.66
N PRO A 578 -40.79 -18.04 -8.06
CA PRO A 578 -40.46 -19.47 -8.20
C PRO A 578 -40.33 -19.93 -9.66
N ILE A 579 -41.18 -19.39 -10.54
CA ILE A 579 -41.18 -19.69 -11.98
C ILE A 579 -39.91 -19.17 -12.64
N GLU A 580 -39.48 -17.94 -12.32
CA GLU A 580 -38.26 -17.35 -12.86
C GLU A 580 -37.00 -18.08 -12.38
N ILE A 581 -36.91 -18.41 -11.09
CA ILE A 581 -35.79 -19.17 -10.53
C ILE A 581 -35.68 -20.53 -11.23
N HIS A 582 -36.79 -21.27 -11.31
CA HIS A 582 -36.82 -22.56 -11.99
C HIS A 582 -36.42 -22.44 -13.47
N HIS A 583 -36.93 -21.43 -14.16
CA HIS A 583 -36.58 -21.19 -15.57
C HIS A 583 -35.10 -20.86 -15.77
N LYS A 584 -34.51 -20.01 -14.92
CA LYS A 584 -33.09 -19.61 -14.98
C LYS A 584 -32.16 -20.78 -14.68
N ILE A 585 -32.45 -21.57 -13.64
CA ILE A 585 -31.66 -22.76 -13.28
C ILE A 585 -31.74 -23.84 -14.36
N ARG A 586 -32.94 -24.07 -14.92
CA ARG A 586 -33.12 -25.03 -16.03
C ARG A 586 -32.22 -24.70 -17.22
N LEU A 587 -32.09 -23.42 -17.56
CA LEU A 587 -31.27 -22.92 -18.67
C LEU A 587 -29.79 -22.66 -18.32
N ALA A 588 -29.37 -22.90 -17.07
CA ALA A 588 -27.99 -22.67 -16.67
C ALA A 588 -27.02 -23.51 -17.51
N LEU A 589 -25.90 -22.93 -17.92
CA LEU A 589 -24.92 -23.58 -18.77
C LEU A 589 -24.19 -24.69 -18.00
N THR A 590 -24.30 -25.91 -18.51
CA THR A 590 -23.57 -27.09 -18.04
C THR A 590 -22.75 -27.68 -19.18
N ASP A 591 -21.70 -28.42 -18.84
CA ASP A 591 -20.91 -29.15 -19.84
C ASP A 591 -21.68 -30.39 -20.37
N PRO A 592 -21.28 -30.97 -21.51
CA PRO A 592 -21.97 -32.10 -22.13
C PRO A 592 -21.70 -33.47 -21.47
N GLY A 593 -21.02 -33.51 -20.31
CA GLY A 593 -20.81 -34.76 -19.57
C GLY A 593 -22.12 -35.41 -19.10
N SER A 594 -22.05 -36.67 -18.68
CA SER A 594 -23.21 -37.41 -18.16
C SER A 594 -23.29 -37.46 -16.64
N SER A 595 -22.15 -37.36 -15.94
CA SER A 595 -22.07 -37.40 -14.47
C SER A 595 -21.96 -36.01 -13.86
N ILE A 596 -22.44 -35.86 -12.62
CA ILE A 596 -22.33 -34.63 -11.82
C ILE A 596 -21.09 -34.76 -10.93
N THR A 597 -20.03 -34.00 -11.25
CA THR A 597 -18.79 -33.99 -10.45
C THR A 597 -18.38 -32.57 -10.10
N TYR A 598 -17.71 -32.41 -8.96
CA TYR A 598 -17.18 -31.13 -8.51
C TYR A 598 -15.75 -30.93 -9.01
N ASP A 599 -15.58 -30.03 -9.98
CA ASP A 599 -14.29 -29.59 -10.52
C ASP A 599 -14.41 -28.12 -10.97
N PRO A 600 -14.07 -27.14 -10.11
CA PRO A 600 -14.21 -25.72 -10.43
C PRO A 600 -13.36 -25.25 -11.63
N GLU A 601 -12.25 -25.92 -11.92
CA GLU A 601 -11.34 -25.52 -13.00
C GLU A 601 -11.81 -26.04 -14.36
N LYS A 602 -12.14 -27.34 -14.44
CA LYS A 602 -12.53 -27.98 -15.71
C LYS A 602 -14.03 -27.91 -15.96
N ARG A 603 -14.85 -27.92 -14.90
CA ARG A 603 -16.33 -27.93 -14.95
C ARG A 603 -16.93 -26.81 -14.11
N PRO A 604 -16.62 -25.53 -14.43
CA PRO A 604 -17.06 -24.39 -13.62
C PRO A 604 -18.59 -24.24 -13.54
N GLY A 605 -19.32 -24.63 -14.59
CA GLY A 605 -20.79 -24.55 -14.60
C GLY A 605 -21.45 -25.47 -13.58
N VAL A 606 -21.07 -26.75 -13.58
CA VAL A 606 -21.61 -27.77 -12.65
C VAL A 606 -21.17 -27.47 -11.23
N SER A 607 -19.90 -27.10 -11.04
CA SER A 607 -19.35 -26.74 -9.73
C SER A 607 -20.06 -25.54 -9.12
N ASN A 608 -20.38 -24.50 -9.91
CA ASN A 608 -21.16 -23.35 -9.44
C ASN A 608 -22.56 -23.76 -8.96
N LEU A 609 -23.24 -24.69 -9.65
CA LEU A 609 -24.55 -25.18 -9.22
C LEU A 609 -24.46 -26.00 -7.92
N LEU A 610 -23.43 -26.84 -7.77
CA LEU A 610 -23.17 -27.59 -6.54
C LEU A 610 -22.83 -26.67 -5.35
N GLU A 611 -22.06 -25.60 -5.57
CA GLU A 611 -21.80 -24.58 -4.55
C GLU A 611 -23.08 -23.86 -4.11
N MET A 612 -23.94 -23.50 -5.07
CA MET A 612 -25.25 -22.90 -4.77
C MET A 612 -26.13 -23.86 -3.95
N PHE A 613 -26.11 -25.15 -4.27
CA PHE A 613 -26.84 -26.19 -3.54
C PHE A 613 -26.34 -26.30 -2.09
N SER A 614 -25.02 -26.46 -1.92
CA SER A 614 -24.36 -26.52 -0.60
C SER A 614 -24.71 -25.29 0.25
N HIS A 615 -24.73 -24.11 -0.35
CA HIS A 615 -25.11 -22.89 0.35
C HIS A 615 -26.58 -22.84 0.77
N ALA A 616 -27.50 -23.31 -0.08
CA ALA A 616 -28.91 -23.39 0.27
C ALA A 616 -29.15 -24.33 1.46
N GLU A 617 -28.48 -25.48 1.49
CA GLU A 617 -28.56 -26.42 2.62
C GLU A 617 -27.93 -25.87 3.89
N ALA A 618 -26.76 -25.24 3.79
CA ALA A 618 -26.09 -24.62 4.93
C ALA A 618 -26.87 -23.42 5.50
N ILE A 619 -27.82 -22.83 4.76
CA ILE A 619 -28.74 -21.82 5.31
C ILE A 619 -29.85 -22.51 6.09
N LYS A 620 -30.45 -23.55 5.52
CA LYS A 620 -31.53 -24.30 6.16
C LYS A 620 -31.10 -25.00 7.45
N ALA A 621 -29.87 -25.53 7.48
CA ALA A 621 -29.33 -26.23 8.64
C ALA A 621 -29.01 -25.29 9.83
N GLY A 622 -29.06 -23.97 9.63
CA GLY A 622 -28.84 -22.98 10.68
C GLY A 622 -27.38 -22.88 11.17
N PRO A 623 -27.13 -22.14 12.26
CA PRO A 623 -25.78 -21.89 12.78
C PRO A 623 -25.05 -23.14 13.30
N SER A 624 -25.82 -24.17 13.68
CA SER A 624 -25.32 -25.42 14.28
C SER A 624 -25.18 -26.57 13.28
N GLY A 625 -25.71 -26.42 12.07
CA GLY A 625 -25.69 -27.44 11.03
C GLY A 625 -24.60 -27.17 9.99
N SER A 626 -23.63 -28.07 9.90
CA SER A 626 -22.74 -28.14 8.74
C SER A 626 -23.55 -28.61 7.54
N GLY A 627 -23.93 -27.70 6.64
CA GLY A 627 -24.45 -28.11 5.33
C GLY A 627 -23.44 -29.00 4.61
N ARG A 628 -23.92 -29.83 3.68
CA ARG A 628 -23.05 -30.75 2.93
C ARG A 628 -22.08 -29.98 2.04
N THR A 629 -20.88 -30.51 1.89
CA THR A 629 -19.88 -29.92 1.00
C THR A 629 -20.27 -30.12 -0.47
N PRO A 630 -19.81 -29.25 -1.41
CA PRO A 630 -20.08 -29.45 -2.83
C PRO A 630 -19.63 -30.82 -3.35
N SER A 631 -18.56 -31.38 -2.80
CA SER A 631 -18.05 -32.71 -3.12
C SER A 631 -18.96 -33.84 -2.62
N GLU A 632 -19.52 -33.73 -1.42
CA GLU A 632 -20.49 -34.71 -0.90
C GLU A 632 -21.77 -34.73 -1.73
N ILE A 633 -22.29 -33.56 -2.11
CA ILE A 633 -23.47 -33.45 -2.97
C ILE A 633 -23.17 -34.04 -4.35
N ALA A 634 -21.97 -33.82 -4.89
CA ALA A 634 -21.58 -34.41 -6.17
C ALA A 634 -21.57 -35.94 -6.14
N LEU A 635 -21.12 -36.56 -5.05
CA LEU A 635 -21.10 -38.03 -4.90
C LEU A 635 -22.51 -38.63 -4.88
N GLU A 636 -23.45 -37.98 -4.20
CA GLU A 636 -24.85 -38.44 -4.16
C GLU A 636 -25.53 -38.31 -5.53
N TYR A 637 -25.28 -37.20 -6.21
CA TYR A 637 -25.89 -36.90 -7.51
C TYR A 637 -25.11 -37.44 -8.71
N GLU A 638 -24.02 -38.20 -8.50
CA GLU A 638 -23.11 -38.64 -9.56
C GLU A 638 -23.83 -39.38 -10.70
N SER A 639 -24.80 -40.23 -10.35
CA SER A 639 -25.60 -41.04 -11.29
C SER A 639 -26.91 -40.37 -11.73
N THR A 640 -27.21 -39.17 -11.24
CA THR A 640 -28.46 -38.46 -11.51
C THR A 640 -28.37 -37.60 -12.77
N SER A 641 -29.46 -37.50 -13.52
CA SER A 641 -29.50 -36.62 -14.71
C SER A 641 -29.39 -35.13 -14.34
N PHE A 642 -28.73 -34.35 -15.20
CA PHE A 642 -28.65 -32.88 -15.04
C PHE A 642 -30.02 -32.19 -14.90
N LYS A 643 -31.04 -32.73 -15.57
CA LYS A 643 -32.39 -32.19 -15.50
C LYS A 643 -32.96 -32.34 -14.08
N ALA A 644 -32.87 -33.54 -13.50
CA ALA A 644 -33.35 -33.81 -12.15
C ALA A 644 -32.56 -32.99 -11.12
N PHE A 645 -31.23 -32.96 -11.21
CA PHE A 645 -30.41 -32.14 -10.31
C PHE A 645 -30.76 -30.64 -10.36
N LYS A 646 -30.97 -30.08 -11.56
CA LYS A 646 -31.38 -28.69 -11.73
C LYS A 646 -32.78 -28.42 -11.15
N GLN A 647 -33.70 -29.38 -11.23
CA GLN A 647 -35.03 -29.27 -10.62
C GLN A 647 -34.93 -29.25 -9.09
N ASP A 648 -34.14 -30.14 -8.50
CA ASP A 648 -33.91 -30.19 -7.05
C ASP A 648 -33.24 -28.90 -6.55
N LEU A 649 -32.20 -28.43 -7.25
CA LEU A 649 -31.54 -27.17 -6.93
C LEU A 649 -32.51 -25.99 -6.98
N ALA A 650 -33.36 -25.93 -8.02
CA ALA A 650 -34.37 -24.87 -8.11
C ALA A 650 -35.32 -24.91 -6.92
N ALA A 651 -35.81 -26.09 -6.53
CA ALA A 651 -36.69 -26.25 -5.36
C ALA A 651 -36.01 -25.77 -4.06
N LYS A 652 -34.73 -26.11 -3.84
CA LYS A 652 -33.97 -25.65 -2.67
C LYS A 652 -33.74 -24.14 -2.66
N LEU A 653 -33.44 -23.54 -3.80
CA LEU A 653 -33.27 -22.09 -3.91
C LEU A 653 -34.59 -21.34 -3.70
N ILE A 654 -35.70 -21.88 -4.21
CA ILE A 654 -37.05 -21.33 -4.00
C ILE A 654 -37.40 -21.38 -2.52
N GLU A 655 -37.20 -22.53 -1.86
CA GLU A 655 -37.42 -22.68 -0.42
C GLU A 655 -36.61 -21.64 0.36
N MET A 656 -35.32 -21.49 0.07
CA MET A 656 -34.42 -20.54 0.71
C MET A 656 -34.84 -19.08 0.53
N LEU A 657 -35.28 -18.67 -0.67
CA LEU A 657 -35.59 -17.27 -0.99
C LEU A 657 -37.05 -16.88 -0.73
N SER A 658 -37.94 -17.85 -0.53
CA SER A 658 -39.39 -17.64 -0.35
C SER A 658 -39.71 -16.60 0.72
N SER A 659 -39.21 -16.80 1.95
CA SER A 659 -39.42 -15.90 3.09
C SER A 659 -38.92 -14.47 2.84
N ILE A 660 -37.75 -14.34 2.20
CA ILE A 660 -37.17 -13.04 1.84
C ILE A 660 -38.06 -12.34 0.80
N ARG A 661 -38.52 -13.08 -0.21
CA ARG A 661 -39.38 -12.52 -1.25
C ARG A 661 -40.73 -12.09 -0.69
N GLU A 662 -41.37 -12.92 0.11
CA GLU A 662 -42.66 -12.61 0.74
C GLU A 662 -42.57 -11.34 1.58
N ARG A 663 -41.56 -11.25 2.45
CA ARG A 663 -41.32 -10.07 3.27
C ARG A 663 -41.02 -8.82 2.43
N TYR A 664 -40.26 -8.97 1.34
CA TYR A 664 -39.99 -7.86 0.42
C TYR A 664 -41.27 -7.35 -0.25
N VAL A 665 -42.11 -8.25 -0.75
CA VAL A 665 -43.38 -7.91 -1.41
C VAL A 665 -44.31 -7.21 -0.42
N GLU A 666 -44.44 -7.72 0.80
CA GLU A 666 -45.22 -7.11 1.88
C GLU A 666 -44.78 -5.66 2.13
N ILE A 667 -43.49 -5.43 2.36
CA ILE A 667 -42.93 -4.09 2.63
C ILE A 667 -43.17 -3.13 1.45
N MET A 668 -42.99 -3.60 0.22
CA MET A 668 -43.17 -2.77 -0.98
C MET A 668 -44.65 -2.45 -1.26
N GLU A 669 -45.56 -3.40 -1.01
CA GLU A 669 -47.00 -3.18 -1.14
C GLU A 669 -47.52 -2.19 -0.09
N GLU A 670 -47.01 -2.25 1.15
CA GLU A 670 -47.30 -1.27 2.19
C GLU A 670 -46.84 0.13 1.80
N ASP A 671 -45.62 0.29 1.27
CA ASP A 671 -45.11 1.59 0.79
C ASP A 671 -45.95 2.13 -0.39
N ALA A 672 -46.37 1.25 -1.29
CA ALA A 672 -47.22 1.60 -2.42
C ALA A 672 -48.61 2.09 -1.97
N LYS A 673 -49.24 1.41 -1.00
CA LYS A 673 -50.54 1.83 -0.42
C LYS A 673 -50.47 3.22 0.20
N VAL A 674 -49.41 3.52 0.94
CA VAL A 674 -49.19 4.84 1.54
C VAL A 674 -49.03 5.90 0.44
N THR A 675 -48.19 5.63 -0.56
CA THR A 675 -47.95 6.56 -1.69
C THR A 675 -49.23 6.87 -2.47
N LEU A 676 -50.09 5.87 -2.71
CA LEU A 676 -51.36 6.03 -3.43
C LEU A 676 -52.43 6.77 -2.61
N SER A 677 -52.38 6.68 -1.28
CA SER A 677 -53.37 7.32 -0.40
C SER A 677 -53.27 8.84 -0.34
N GLY A 678 -52.21 9.46 -0.88
CA GLY A 678 -52.04 10.91 -0.99
C GLY A 678 -51.99 11.68 0.35
N SER A 679 -52.08 10.97 1.47
CA SER A 679 -52.06 11.52 2.82
C SER A 679 -50.64 11.95 3.16
N SER A 680 -50.39 13.26 3.18
CA SER A 680 -49.13 13.88 3.64
C SER A 680 -48.70 13.45 5.04
N ASP A 681 -49.64 12.96 5.86
CA ASP A 681 -49.45 12.74 7.28
C ASP A 681 -49.07 11.30 7.64
N LYS A 682 -49.12 10.35 6.69
CA LYS A 682 -48.76 8.94 6.94
C LYS A 682 -47.39 8.64 6.37
N GLU A 683 -46.38 8.61 7.25
CA GLU A 683 -45.03 8.15 6.92
C GLU A 683 -45.05 6.65 6.62
N SER A 684 -44.45 6.21 5.50
CA SER A 684 -44.34 4.78 5.18
C SER A 684 -43.37 4.10 6.14
N TYR A 685 -43.51 2.79 6.34
CA TYR A 685 -42.58 2.02 7.19
C TYR A 685 -41.11 2.21 6.76
N LEU A 686 -40.86 2.22 5.45
CA LEU A 686 -39.53 2.50 4.88
C LEU A 686 -39.04 3.92 5.22
N GLY A 687 -39.92 4.92 5.11
CA GLY A 687 -39.60 6.30 5.48
C GLY A 687 -39.23 6.44 6.95
N MET A 688 -40.03 5.85 7.84
CA MET A 688 -39.79 5.86 9.28
C MET A 688 -38.45 5.22 9.65
N VAL A 689 -38.14 4.04 9.07
CA VAL A 689 -36.87 3.35 9.31
C VAL A 689 -35.69 4.19 8.80
N ALA A 690 -35.79 4.75 7.60
CA ALA A 690 -34.74 5.57 7.02
C ALA A 690 -34.48 6.84 7.85
N ARG A 691 -35.55 7.53 8.27
CA ARG A 691 -35.45 8.74 9.10
C ARG A 691 -34.82 8.46 10.45
N LYS A 692 -35.30 7.43 11.17
CA LYS A 692 -34.73 7.03 12.47
C LYS A 692 -33.25 6.65 12.33
N GLY A 693 -32.91 5.89 11.30
CA GLY A 693 -31.51 5.53 11.05
C GLY A 693 -30.63 6.74 10.69
N ALA A 694 -31.17 7.71 9.94
CA ALA A 694 -30.47 8.96 9.63
C ALA A 694 -30.24 9.82 10.88
N GLU A 695 -31.21 9.90 11.80
CA GLU A 695 -31.08 10.59 13.09
C GLU A 695 -29.98 9.96 13.96
N GLU A 696 -29.98 8.63 14.11
CA GLU A 696 -28.96 7.89 14.85
C GLU A 696 -27.56 8.04 14.22
N ALA A 697 -27.46 7.90 12.90
CA ALA A 697 -26.22 8.05 12.16
C ALA A 697 -25.67 9.49 12.24
N SER A 698 -26.54 10.50 12.13
CA SER A 698 -26.18 11.91 12.27
C SER A 698 -25.67 12.24 13.66
N ALA A 699 -26.35 11.76 14.71
CA ALA A 699 -25.90 11.94 16.08
C ALA A 699 -24.52 11.32 16.32
N ASN A 700 -24.29 10.11 15.78
CA ASN A 700 -22.99 9.45 15.86
C ASN A 700 -21.88 10.22 15.12
N ALA A 701 -22.18 10.67 13.90
CA ALA A 701 -21.27 11.41 13.03
C ALA A 701 -20.90 12.78 13.60
N GLU A 702 -21.87 13.50 14.18
CA GLU A 702 -21.67 14.85 14.72
C GLU A 702 -20.65 14.87 15.86
N ILE A 703 -20.55 13.80 16.65
CA ILE A 703 -19.51 13.66 17.69
C ILE A 703 -18.12 13.71 17.04
N THR A 704 -17.92 13.04 15.90
CA THR A 704 -16.64 13.06 15.19
C THR A 704 -16.42 14.41 14.53
N MET A 705 -17.44 14.96 13.88
CA MET A 705 -17.34 16.24 13.19
C MET A 705 -17.01 17.39 14.13
N LYS A 706 -17.55 17.41 15.35
CA LYS A 706 -17.18 18.39 16.37
C LYS A 706 -15.68 18.35 16.69
N GLN A 707 -15.12 17.15 16.86
CA GLN A 707 -13.68 16.96 17.11
C GLN A 707 -12.84 17.39 15.90
N VAL A 708 -13.26 17.02 14.70
CA VAL A 708 -12.60 17.41 13.44
C VAL A 708 -12.60 18.92 13.28
N ARG A 709 -13.77 19.57 13.36
CA ARG A 709 -13.93 21.04 13.24
C ARG A 709 -13.08 21.80 14.27
N THR A 710 -13.04 21.32 15.51
CA THR A 710 -12.17 21.89 16.57
C THR A 710 -10.70 21.77 16.20
N ALA A 711 -10.27 20.60 15.72
CA ALA A 711 -8.87 20.33 15.41
C ALA A 711 -8.34 21.11 14.18
N ILE A 712 -9.22 21.51 13.26
CA ILE A 712 -8.90 22.34 12.10
C ILE A 712 -9.22 23.82 12.29
N GLY A 713 -9.80 24.22 13.43
CA GLY A 713 -10.09 25.62 13.76
C GLY A 713 -11.34 26.22 13.09
N LEU A 714 -12.35 25.40 12.76
CA LEU A 714 -13.64 25.86 12.25
C LEU A 714 -14.68 26.12 13.34
N SER A 715 -14.38 25.80 14.60
CA SER A 715 -15.27 25.94 15.75
C SER A 715 -14.63 26.67 16.91
#